data_AF-A0A8T3TV23-F1
#
_entry.id   AF-A0A8T3TV23-F1
#
_cell.length_a   1.000
_cell.length_b   1.000
_cell.length_c   1.000
_cell.angle_alpha   90.00
_cell.angle_beta   90.00
_cell.angle_gamma   90.00
#
_symmetry.space_group_name_H-M   'P 1'
#
loop_
_entity.id
_entity.type
_entity.pdbx_description
1 polymer ?
#
loop_
_entity_poly.entity_id
_entity_poly.type
_entity_poly.pdbx_seq_one_letter_code
_entity_poly.pdbx_strand_id
1 'polypeptide(L)'
;MSQLRLNIDKYFPSLIFFGLSLILFMPLVVSPETVFPYVVGKTFWFKGIIYFIAGFYLILLSANKSYLPDKSFLILIFSLFVLMQAISGIASSSPVNSFWSNWERMEGVTDYFHWLVLLIVSSSVLRKEKSWIKLLKINTYAGFIVAFLGLLEFFNIVIPIFFGLDIFPSVVNPDQSYTLGERVESTIGNPTYVASYLSLISFISIGLVLREFQLNFKQSIRNTFLNFNLNSRIFVLISTFGILISIWTILNSGSRASLIGIFIGISFIILMLSLTFKSLRKYLYAAFILIGSLTVLFFISLNLIESQRNNLKDKIVKNYIPEIYLGDEISYSFSNFDSGDGYNLDGDINSILNQLEFLKIFQNAERSTNTLMDMKSLSDYIEKNNLYSTSLNNEIYCSDEIILYFWITNRYSFKECTPIMKTISIFGTGFTYPFKSGFNIGERQYAWTIALKGFISNPLLGIGPENFPILHYKYLELEMSDDSPHLDRAHNRILHVLATTGIFGAFALIVLWISVMIIITKKILIKKNNIFWILLGSAFLSYMASSMFMFSVSSTYLQVILIISLLSKSSEINKIDTLKEKNDERFTKDSVTVITAIISLICIILLIRSYVYVPFSAAKITPPLGAPKSVIEMQDNINKFPKLANYGRQEMFYILLKDYDNMLSLSSEQGKFAENYDSLKTLMLQEYSKAIEIEPDHFNIHFATASLYVALSKFEVANLDKAEEILTEMKRLSPNSIQTLEIKIRLALLKNDDIEAEKLINLWRDVMPYQFKTFWDENLAISKGELIPEVEVNCKNDQYPADKPQFDNANLLYTNELEGGVMVGIKKDVSDDAPRVLPGTIVKMNYTGWLPDGCIFDSSYLPGMNPLSFLVGNNQAIPGIEESLITLSKGNIARIVIPAEKAYGSNGISGLIPPNSPIYFEVEILDVEVTGTKID
;
A
#
# COMPACT_ATOMS: atom_id res chain seq x y z
N MET A 1 -5.04 -29.79 48.75
CA MET A 1 -4.14 -29.74 47.58
C MET A 1 -3.03 -30.78 47.68
N SER A 2 -2.75 -31.46 46.58
CA SER A 2 -1.58 -32.33 46.39
C SER A 2 -0.29 -31.51 46.19
N GLN A 3 0.88 -32.14 46.32
CA GLN A 3 2.18 -31.49 46.09
C GLN A 3 2.29 -30.89 44.68
N LEU A 4 1.72 -31.57 43.68
CA LEU A 4 1.64 -31.08 42.31
C LEU A 4 0.88 -29.76 42.22
N ARG A 5 -0.33 -29.68 42.79
CA ARG A 5 -1.12 -28.45 42.75
C ARG A 5 -0.51 -27.32 43.55
N LEU A 6 0.12 -27.62 44.70
CA LEU A 6 0.86 -26.62 45.47
C LEU A 6 2.03 -26.03 44.66
N ASN A 7 2.75 -26.86 43.91
CA ASN A 7 3.80 -26.39 43.02
C ASN A 7 3.24 -25.53 41.88
N ILE A 8 2.16 -25.95 41.22
CA ILE A 8 1.51 -25.17 40.16
C ILE A 8 1.07 -23.80 40.68
N ASP A 9 0.36 -23.76 41.81
CA ASP A 9 -0.10 -22.53 42.47
C ASP A 9 1.05 -21.57 42.82
N LYS A 10 2.21 -22.14 43.21
CA LYS A 10 3.40 -21.38 43.58
C LYS A 10 4.16 -20.81 42.38
N TYR A 11 4.34 -21.58 41.29
CA TYR A 11 5.26 -21.22 40.21
C TYR A 11 4.58 -20.64 38.97
N PHE A 12 3.37 -21.10 38.62
CA PHE A 12 2.72 -20.71 37.36
C PHE A 12 2.32 -19.22 37.31
N PRO A 13 1.86 -18.58 38.41
CA PRO A 13 1.64 -17.14 38.42
C PRO A 13 2.91 -16.33 38.09
N SER A 14 4.10 -16.82 38.48
CA SER A 14 5.38 -16.17 38.13
C SER A 14 5.75 -16.36 36.66
N LEU A 15 5.50 -17.53 36.08
CA LEU A 15 5.67 -17.76 34.64
C LEU A 15 4.73 -16.89 33.80
N ILE A 16 3.47 -16.76 34.22
CA ILE A 16 2.51 -15.87 33.57
C ILE A 16 2.95 -14.41 33.71
N PHE A 17 3.41 -13.98 34.90
CA PHE A 17 3.97 -12.62 35.08
C PHE A 17 5.18 -12.36 34.17
N PHE A 18 6.04 -13.36 33.97
CA PHE A 18 7.17 -13.27 33.05
C PHE A 18 6.69 -13.10 31.60
N GLY A 19 5.75 -13.92 31.13
CA GLY A 19 5.14 -13.76 29.80
C GLY A 19 4.46 -12.39 29.63
N LEU A 20 3.68 -11.95 30.62
CA LEU A 20 3.08 -10.60 30.62
C LEU A 20 4.13 -9.49 30.56
N SER A 21 5.32 -9.70 31.14
CA SER A 21 6.43 -8.74 31.08
C SER A 21 7.11 -8.74 29.71
N LEU A 22 7.25 -9.90 29.06
CA LEU A 22 7.81 -10.02 27.70
C LEU A 22 6.92 -9.36 26.64
N ILE A 23 5.59 -9.43 26.79
CA ILE A 23 4.65 -8.76 25.88
C ILE A 23 4.90 -7.24 25.83
N LEU A 24 5.34 -6.62 26.94
CA LEU A 24 5.55 -5.17 27.02
C LEU A 24 6.70 -4.68 26.12
N PHE A 25 7.59 -5.57 25.70
CA PHE A 25 8.68 -5.26 24.77
C PHE A 25 8.28 -5.43 23.30
N MET A 26 7.03 -5.83 23.01
CA MET A 26 6.49 -5.92 21.64
C MET A 26 6.74 -4.65 20.79
N PRO A 27 6.63 -3.41 21.31
CA PRO A 27 6.91 -2.22 20.50
C PRO A 27 8.33 -2.14 19.91
N LEU A 28 9.30 -2.88 20.48
CA LEU A 28 10.68 -2.94 19.99
C LEU A 28 10.89 -4.00 18.90
N VAL A 29 9.93 -4.88 18.66
CA VAL A 29 10.07 -5.97 17.70
C VAL A 29 9.89 -5.44 16.28
N VAL A 30 10.89 -5.68 15.43
CA VAL A 30 10.86 -5.36 14.00
C VAL A 30 11.35 -6.59 13.24
N SER A 31 10.74 -6.87 12.09
CA SER A 31 11.06 -8.03 11.23
C SER A 31 11.35 -7.58 9.80
N PRO A 32 12.54 -7.03 9.55
CA PRO A 32 12.94 -6.45 8.25
C PRO A 32 12.81 -7.40 7.07
N GLU A 33 12.89 -8.70 7.33
CA GLU A 33 12.80 -9.76 6.33
C GLU A 33 11.36 -10.08 5.88
N THR A 34 10.36 -9.33 6.34
CA THR A 34 8.94 -9.52 6.02
C THR A 34 8.40 -8.33 5.22
N VAL A 35 7.31 -8.53 4.46
CA VAL A 35 6.69 -7.47 3.63
C VAL A 35 6.26 -6.23 4.44
N PHE A 36 5.89 -6.39 5.72
CA PHE A 36 5.59 -5.28 6.63
C PHE A 36 6.42 -5.37 7.92
N PRO A 37 7.66 -4.83 7.91
CA PRO A 37 8.63 -5.00 9.00
C PRO A 37 8.15 -4.54 10.38
N TYR A 38 7.33 -3.50 10.41
CA TYR A 38 6.87 -2.88 11.64
C TYR A 38 5.60 -3.51 12.23
N VAL A 39 4.95 -4.44 11.52
CA VAL A 39 3.66 -5.01 11.91
C VAL A 39 3.79 -6.51 12.17
N VAL A 40 4.30 -7.26 11.20
CA VAL A 40 4.27 -8.73 11.19
C VAL A 40 4.95 -9.33 12.42
N GLY A 41 6.19 -8.92 12.69
CA GLY A 41 6.98 -9.41 13.82
C GLY A 41 6.31 -9.16 15.17
N LYS A 42 5.78 -7.95 15.37
CA LYS A 42 5.12 -7.54 16.62
C LYS A 42 3.89 -8.40 16.89
N THR A 43 3.06 -8.61 15.88
CA THR A 43 1.81 -9.37 16.01
C THR A 43 2.10 -10.83 16.34
N PHE A 44 3.09 -11.46 15.71
CA PHE A 44 3.44 -12.84 16.01
C PHE A 44 4.17 -13.01 17.35
N TRP A 45 5.00 -12.04 17.75
CA TRP A 45 5.55 -11.96 19.11
C TRP A 45 4.43 -11.93 20.16
N PHE A 46 3.43 -11.07 19.93
CA PHE A 46 2.25 -10.97 20.79
C PHE A 46 1.46 -12.28 20.84
N LYS A 47 1.04 -12.83 19.70
CA LYS A 47 0.25 -14.08 19.62
C LYS A 47 0.97 -15.26 20.27
N GLY A 48 2.26 -15.42 20.02
CA GLY A 48 3.08 -16.48 20.62
C GLY A 48 3.10 -16.42 22.15
N ILE A 49 3.30 -15.24 22.73
CA ILE A 49 3.30 -15.08 24.19
C ILE A 49 1.88 -15.22 24.75
N ILE A 50 0.84 -14.79 24.03
CA ILE A 50 -0.55 -15.00 24.44
C ILE A 50 -0.88 -16.48 24.55
N TYR A 51 -0.51 -17.31 23.57
CA TYR A 51 -0.72 -18.76 23.65
C TYR A 51 0.03 -19.37 24.83
N PHE A 52 1.27 -18.94 25.05
CA PHE A 52 2.05 -19.35 26.21
C PHE A 52 1.32 -19.03 27.52
N ILE A 53 0.99 -17.76 27.79
CA ILE A 53 0.35 -17.38 29.07
C ILE A 53 -1.04 -18.00 29.22
N ALA A 54 -1.80 -18.18 28.13
CA ALA A 54 -3.13 -18.77 28.14
C ALA A 54 -3.08 -20.26 28.52
N GLY A 55 -2.15 -21.03 27.94
CA GLY A 55 -2.00 -22.44 28.29
C GLY A 55 -1.55 -22.62 29.75
N PHE A 56 -0.59 -21.83 30.23
CA PHE A 56 -0.21 -21.85 31.65
C PHE A 56 -1.38 -21.42 32.56
N TYR A 57 -2.22 -20.49 32.11
CA TYR A 57 -3.41 -20.07 32.85
C TYR A 57 -4.47 -21.17 32.95
N LEU A 58 -4.73 -21.94 31.87
CA LEU A 58 -5.65 -23.08 31.90
C LEU A 58 -5.19 -24.15 32.88
N ILE A 59 -3.89 -24.45 32.92
CA ILE A 59 -3.32 -25.39 33.88
C ILE A 59 -3.50 -24.86 35.30
N LEU A 60 -3.20 -23.58 35.53
CA LEU A 60 -3.40 -22.94 36.83
C LEU A 60 -4.86 -23.01 37.30
N LEU A 61 -5.82 -22.76 36.41
CA LEU A 61 -7.26 -22.86 36.70
C LEU A 61 -7.69 -24.28 37.10
N SER A 62 -7.13 -25.29 36.43
CA SER A 62 -7.41 -26.69 36.76
C SER A 62 -6.90 -27.08 38.16
N ALA A 63 -5.79 -26.46 38.60
CA ALA A 63 -5.20 -26.70 39.91
C ALA A 63 -5.86 -25.86 41.02
N ASN A 64 -6.21 -24.61 40.72
CA ASN A 64 -6.79 -23.67 41.68
C ASN A 64 -7.85 -22.76 41.01
N LYS A 65 -9.12 -23.09 41.23
CA LYS A 65 -10.28 -22.32 40.73
C LYS A 65 -10.39 -20.89 41.29
N SER A 66 -9.62 -20.53 42.33
CA SER A 66 -9.63 -19.16 42.83
C SER A 66 -9.16 -18.16 41.78
N TYR A 67 -8.42 -18.59 40.74
CA TYR A 67 -7.94 -17.77 39.62
C TYR A 67 -8.96 -17.56 38.49
N LEU A 68 -10.21 -17.98 38.67
CA LEU A 68 -11.29 -17.61 37.75
C LEU A 68 -11.44 -16.08 37.70
N PRO A 69 -11.79 -15.51 36.53
CA PRO A 69 -12.00 -14.07 36.41
C PRO A 69 -13.18 -13.63 37.28
N ASP A 70 -13.01 -12.50 37.97
CA ASP A 70 -14.10 -11.87 38.71
C ASP A 70 -15.19 -11.38 37.74
N LYS A 71 -16.43 -11.25 38.25
CA LYS A 71 -17.56 -10.65 37.52
C LYS A 71 -17.37 -9.14 37.34
N SER A 72 -16.43 -8.76 36.48
CA SER A 72 -16.12 -7.37 36.15
C SER A 72 -16.98 -6.91 34.96
N PHE A 73 -17.68 -5.79 35.15
CA PHE A 73 -18.45 -5.15 34.09
C PHE A 73 -17.58 -4.77 32.88
N LEU A 74 -16.31 -4.41 33.11
CA LEU A 74 -15.37 -4.08 32.03
C LEU A 74 -15.01 -5.31 31.19
N ILE A 75 -14.85 -6.48 31.80
CA ILE A 75 -14.60 -7.73 31.08
C ILE A 75 -15.84 -8.10 30.25
N LEU A 76 -17.04 -7.97 30.84
CA LEU A 76 -18.30 -8.23 30.14
C LEU A 76 -18.47 -7.35 28.92
N ILE A 77 -18.36 -6.02 29.06
CA ILE A 77 -18.57 -5.10 27.94
C ILE A 77 -17.49 -5.24 26.87
N PHE A 78 -16.24 -5.51 27.24
CA PHE A 78 -15.19 -5.81 26.25
C PHE A 78 -15.44 -7.16 25.55
N SER A 79 -15.97 -8.17 26.24
CA SER A 79 -16.37 -9.43 25.62
C SER A 79 -17.53 -9.24 24.64
N LEU A 80 -18.51 -8.39 24.98
CA LEU A 80 -19.60 -8.01 24.07
C LEU A 80 -19.07 -7.26 22.85
N PHE A 81 -18.11 -6.35 23.04
CA PHE A 81 -17.45 -5.67 21.93
C PHE A 81 -16.76 -6.67 20.99
N VAL A 82 -15.96 -7.60 21.51
CA VAL A 82 -15.29 -8.66 20.73
C VAL A 82 -16.31 -9.57 20.03
N LEU A 83 -17.41 -9.92 20.71
CA LEU A 83 -18.51 -10.68 20.12
C LEU A 83 -19.13 -9.95 18.94
N MET A 84 -19.33 -8.63 19.04
CA MET A 84 -19.86 -7.83 17.93
C MET A 84 -18.88 -7.76 16.76
N GLN A 85 -17.56 -7.68 17.01
CA GLN A 85 -16.56 -7.81 15.94
C GLN A 85 -16.70 -9.15 15.21
N ALA A 86 -16.90 -10.24 15.96
CA ALA A 86 -17.05 -11.58 15.38
C ALA A 86 -18.35 -11.76 14.59
N ILE A 87 -19.49 -11.32 15.14
CA ILE A 87 -20.80 -11.40 14.44
C ILE A 87 -20.76 -10.57 13.15
N SER A 88 -20.25 -9.34 13.24
CA SER A 88 -20.08 -8.47 12.08
C SER A 88 -19.12 -9.07 11.04
N GLY A 89 -18.00 -9.64 11.49
CA GLY A 89 -17.04 -10.29 10.60
C GLY A 89 -17.58 -11.54 9.91
N ILE A 90 -18.48 -12.30 10.54
CA ILE A 90 -19.16 -13.44 9.89
C ILE A 90 -20.19 -12.96 8.87
N ALA A 91 -20.89 -11.87 9.17
CA ALA A 91 -21.93 -11.29 8.31
C ALA A 91 -21.39 -10.37 7.20
N SER A 92 -20.07 -10.22 7.09
CA SER A 92 -19.44 -9.31 6.13
C SER A 92 -19.37 -9.90 4.72
N SER A 93 -19.10 -9.05 3.72
CA SER A 93 -18.91 -9.52 2.34
C SER A 93 -17.53 -10.16 2.11
N SER A 94 -16.59 -9.96 3.04
CA SER A 94 -15.29 -10.63 3.07
C SER A 94 -15.00 -11.18 4.47
N PRO A 95 -15.60 -12.33 4.86
CA PRO A 95 -15.44 -12.90 6.20
C PRO A 95 -14.01 -13.33 6.50
N VAL A 96 -13.29 -13.83 5.48
CA VAL A 96 -11.89 -14.28 5.63
C VAL A 96 -11.00 -13.10 6.00
N ASN A 97 -11.11 -11.97 5.28
CA ASN A 97 -10.36 -10.76 5.61
C ASN A 97 -10.78 -10.19 6.97
N SER A 98 -12.09 -10.17 7.29
CA SER A 98 -12.53 -9.73 8.63
C SER A 98 -11.92 -10.55 9.76
N PHE A 99 -11.76 -11.86 9.57
CA PHE A 99 -11.27 -12.74 10.63
C PHE A 99 -9.74 -12.71 10.80
N TRP A 100 -9.03 -12.76 9.68
CA TRP A 100 -7.56 -12.90 9.64
C TRP A 100 -6.82 -11.59 9.41
N SER A 101 -7.48 -10.56 8.84
CA SER A 101 -6.86 -9.34 8.33
C SER A 101 -5.82 -9.63 7.24
N ASN A 102 -5.08 -8.60 6.84
CA ASN A 102 -3.98 -8.64 5.88
C ASN A 102 -2.63 -8.44 6.59
N TRP A 103 -1.54 -8.53 5.83
CA TRP A 103 -0.19 -8.34 6.37
C TRP A 103 0.12 -6.90 6.81
N GLU A 104 -0.55 -5.91 6.19
CA GLU A 104 -0.36 -4.49 6.49
C GLU A 104 -0.82 -4.13 7.91
N ARG A 105 -1.91 -4.75 8.38
CA ARG A 105 -2.56 -4.36 9.65
C ARG A 105 -2.58 -5.49 10.68
N MET A 106 -2.93 -6.70 10.27
CA MET A 106 -3.10 -7.85 11.16
C MET A 106 -3.99 -7.54 12.39
N GLU A 107 -5.13 -6.86 12.20
CA GLU A 107 -6.07 -6.45 13.27
C GLU A 107 -7.47 -7.08 13.15
N GLY A 108 -7.54 -8.34 12.69
CA GLY A 108 -8.79 -9.05 12.44
C GLY A 108 -9.52 -9.47 13.72
N VAL A 109 -10.67 -10.15 13.57
CA VAL A 109 -11.43 -10.72 14.71
C VAL A 109 -10.55 -11.60 15.61
N THR A 110 -9.60 -12.34 15.02
CA THR A 110 -8.66 -13.16 15.78
C THR A 110 -7.87 -12.32 16.77
N ASP A 111 -7.37 -11.15 16.39
CA ASP A 111 -6.60 -10.25 17.25
C ASP A 111 -7.44 -9.73 18.43
N TYR A 112 -8.72 -9.39 18.20
CA TYR A 112 -9.65 -9.02 19.27
C TYR A 112 -9.83 -10.15 20.32
N PHE A 113 -9.84 -11.42 19.91
CA PHE A 113 -9.85 -12.55 20.85
C PHE A 113 -8.56 -12.62 21.69
N HIS A 114 -7.39 -12.39 21.09
CA HIS A 114 -6.12 -12.39 21.82
C HIS A 114 -6.07 -11.25 22.85
N TRP A 115 -6.59 -10.07 22.51
CA TRP A 115 -6.72 -8.95 23.46
C TRP A 115 -7.66 -9.30 24.63
N LEU A 116 -8.75 -10.03 24.38
CA LEU A 116 -9.65 -10.52 25.43
C LEU A 116 -8.97 -11.52 26.35
N VAL A 117 -8.19 -12.46 25.78
CA VAL A 117 -7.39 -13.42 26.54
C VAL A 117 -6.37 -12.69 27.42
N LEU A 118 -5.63 -11.71 26.88
CA LEU A 118 -4.70 -10.89 27.66
C LEU A 118 -5.41 -10.24 28.86
N LEU A 119 -6.58 -9.66 28.62
CA LEU A 119 -7.35 -8.98 29.63
C LEU A 119 -7.84 -9.92 30.74
N ILE A 120 -8.36 -11.10 30.37
CA ILE A 120 -8.80 -12.12 31.33
C ILE A 120 -7.62 -12.67 32.15
N VAL A 121 -6.54 -13.08 31.49
CA VAL A 121 -5.38 -13.69 32.16
C VAL A 121 -4.72 -12.69 33.11
N SER A 122 -4.44 -11.47 32.64
CA SER A 122 -3.75 -10.47 33.45
C SER A 122 -4.59 -9.98 34.63
N SER A 123 -5.89 -9.74 34.45
CA SER A 123 -6.79 -9.33 35.55
C SER A 123 -7.01 -10.43 36.60
N SER A 124 -6.99 -11.70 36.19
CA SER A 124 -7.21 -12.84 37.09
C SER A 124 -5.96 -13.24 37.88
N VAL A 125 -4.79 -13.15 37.25
CA VAL A 125 -3.51 -13.53 37.87
C VAL A 125 -2.91 -12.38 38.69
N LEU A 126 -2.98 -11.14 38.19
CA LEU A 126 -2.42 -9.97 38.88
C LEU A 126 -3.46 -9.32 39.81
N ARG A 127 -3.64 -9.84 41.01
CA ARG A 127 -4.64 -9.31 41.95
C ARG A 127 -4.16 -8.14 42.80
N LYS A 128 -2.88 -8.16 43.18
CA LYS A 128 -2.27 -7.14 44.05
C LYS A 128 -1.89 -5.89 43.27
N GLU A 129 -2.16 -4.71 43.83
CA GLU A 129 -1.72 -3.42 43.26
C GLU A 129 -0.20 -3.38 43.05
N LYS A 130 0.58 -3.96 43.98
CA LYS A 130 2.04 -4.02 43.88
C LYS A 130 2.53 -4.74 42.61
N SER A 131 1.87 -5.82 42.21
CA SER A 131 2.23 -6.58 40.99
C SER A 131 1.97 -5.76 39.74
N TRP A 132 0.84 -5.06 39.69
CA TRP A 132 0.52 -4.13 38.59
C TRP A 132 1.50 -2.99 38.49
N ILE A 133 1.86 -2.36 39.61
CA ILE A 133 2.84 -1.28 39.61
C ILE A 133 4.20 -1.79 39.10
N LYS A 134 4.62 -2.99 39.49
CA LYS A 134 5.84 -3.60 38.96
C LYS A 134 5.75 -3.78 37.43
N LEU A 135 4.62 -4.30 36.93
CA LEU A 135 4.39 -4.48 35.50
C LEU A 135 4.41 -3.15 34.74
N LEU A 136 3.73 -2.12 35.26
CA LEU A 136 3.71 -0.78 34.64
C LEU A 136 5.10 -0.13 34.64
N LYS A 137 5.94 -0.34 35.66
CA LYS A 137 7.34 0.13 35.63
C LYS A 137 8.15 -0.53 34.52
N ILE A 138 7.96 -1.85 34.31
CA ILE A 138 8.61 -2.57 33.19
C ILE A 138 8.13 -1.99 31.86
N ASN A 139 6.83 -1.73 31.74
CA ASN A 139 6.23 -1.12 30.55
C ASN A 139 6.83 0.26 30.24
N THR A 140 7.06 1.10 31.25
CA THR A 140 7.70 2.41 31.03
C THR A 140 9.14 2.28 30.55
N TYR A 141 9.89 1.27 30.99
CA TYR A 141 11.24 1.03 30.48
C TYR A 141 11.22 0.63 29.00
N ALA A 142 10.30 -0.24 28.58
CA ALA A 142 10.15 -0.58 27.16
C ALA A 142 9.85 0.68 26.31
N GLY A 143 8.96 1.55 26.80
CA GLY A 143 8.67 2.82 26.12
C GLY A 143 9.85 3.80 26.07
N PHE A 144 10.68 3.87 27.11
CA PHE A 144 11.88 4.71 27.09
C PHE A 144 12.93 4.21 26.09
N ILE A 145 13.05 2.89 25.90
CA ILE A 145 13.92 2.33 24.85
C ILE A 145 13.40 2.76 23.48
N VAL A 146 12.09 2.68 23.22
CA VAL A 146 11.49 3.17 21.95
C VAL A 146 11.80 4.66 21.73
N ALA A 147 11.63 5.49 22.76
CA ALA A 147 11.91 6.93 22.67
C ALA A 147 13.41 7.20 22.39
N PHE A 148 14.30 6.47 23.07
CA PHE A 148 15.74 6.58 22.88
C PHE A 148 16.18 6.13 21.49
N LEU A 149 15.62 5.05 20.94
CA LEU A 149 15.89 4.64 19.56
C LEU A 149 15.47 5.71 18.55
N GLY A 150 14.33 6.37 18.77
CA GLY A 150 13.90 7.49 17.92
C GLY A 150 14.81 8.72 18.04
N LEU A 151 15.42 8.96 19.21
CA LEU A 151 16.45 9.99 19.37
C LEU A 151 17.70 9.68 18.55
N LEU A 152 18.13 8.42 18.52
CA LEU A 152 19.31 7.99 17.77
C LEU A 152 19.09 8.02 16.26
N GLU A 153 17.91 7.57 15.80
CA GLU A 153 17.46 7.69 14.41
C GLU A 153 17.56 9.12 13.91
N PHE A 154 17.04 10.09 14.68
CA PHE A 154 17.07 11.50 14.30
C PHE A 154 18.48 12.07 14.14
N PHE A 155 19.43 11.62 14.98
CA PHE A 155 20.84 12.02 14.85
C PHE A 155 21.63 11.17 13.85
N ASN A 156 20.95 10.28 13.10
CA ASN A 156 21.54 9.32 12.18
C ASN A 156 22.67 8.49 12.82
N ILE A 157 22.51 8.18 14.12
CA ILE A 157 23.49 7.40 14.88
C ILE A 157 23.20 5.92 14.69
N VAL A 158 24.02 5.29 13.85
CA VAL A 158 24.00 3.84 13.66
C VAL A 158 24.56 3.14 14.90
N ILE A 159 23.71 2.37 15.61
CA ILE A 159 24.18 1.41 16.61
C ILE A 159 24.46 0.08 15.92
N PRO A 160 25.71 -0.39 15.86
CA PRO A 160 26.01 -1.75 15.49
C PRO A 160 25.59 -2.70 16.63
N ILE A 161 24.58 -3.53 16.36
CA ILE A 161 24.31 -4.88 16.90
C ILE A 161 24.28 -5.04 18.43
N PHE A 162 23.13 -5.42 18.97
CA PHE A 162 23.04 -6.20 20.22
C PHE A 162 22.37 -7.55 19.92
N PHE A 163 23.03 -8.67 20.23
CA PHE A 163 22.53 -10.07 20.16
C PHE A 163 22.39 -10.76 18.78
N GLY A 164 23.13 -10.36 17.73
CA GLY A 164 23.30 -11.21 16.53
C GLY A 164 22.00 -11.57 15.77
N LEU A 165 20.94 -10.78 15.95
CA LEU A 165 19.70 -10.84 15.20
C LEU A 165 19.61 -9.53 14.41
N ASP A 166 19.38 -9.60 13.10
CA ASP A 166 19.15 -8.46 12.20
C ASP A 166 17.81 -7.76 12.51
N ILE A 167 17.65 -7.19 13.70
CA ILE A 167 16.37 -6.62 14.17
C ILE A 167 16.20 -5.14 13.73
N PHE A 168 17.26 -4.45 13.29
CA PHE A 168 17.23 -2.99 13.06
C PHE A 168 17.80 -2.41 11.74
N PRO A 169 17.82 -3.08 10.56
CA PRO A 169 18.18 -2.44 9.29
C PRO A 169 17.34 -1.19 8.96
N SER A 170 16.03 -1.20 9.25
CA SER A 170 15.10 -0.14 8.84
C SER A 170 14.98 1.03 9.83
N VAL A 171 15.53 0.90 11.05
CA VAL A 171 15.48 1.96 12.08
C VAL A 171 16.61 2.98 11.89
N VAL A 172 17.51 2.75 10.93
CA VAL A 172 18.78 3.48 10.88
C VAL A 172 19.32 3.72 9.46
N ASN A 173 18.51 3.52 8.43
CA ASN A 173 18.85 3.99 7.09
C ASN A 173 17.81 5.02 6.62
N PRO A 174 18.15 6.32 6.58
CA PRO A 174 17.25 7.38 6.08
C PRO A 174 16.69 7.08 4.69
N ASP A 175 17.45 6.37 3.86
CA ASP A 175 17.05 5.97 2.50
C ASP A 175 15.94 4.91 2.47
N GLN A 176 15.62 4.31 3.62
CA GLN A 176 14.54 3.33 3.81
C GLN A 176 13.41 3.83 4.72
N SER A 177 13.47 5.08 5.19
CA SER A 177 12.42 5.70 6.01
C SER A 177 11.25 6.17 5.15
N TYR A 178 10.02 5.92 5.61
CA TYR A 178 8.80 6.42 4.92
C TYR A 178 8.73 7.94 4.89
N THR A 179 9.38 8.61 5.83
CA THR A 179 9.43 10.08 5.92
C THR A 179 10.77 10.66 5.50
N LEU A 180 11.66 9.88 4.89
CA LEU A 180 13.00 10.30 4.45
C LEU A 180 13.80 10.99 5.57
N GLY A 181 13.55 10.61 6.83
CA GLY A 181 14.17 11.21 8.01
C GLY A 181 13.60 12.57 8.46
N GLU A 182 12.52 13.09 7.84
CA GLU A 182 11.90 14.35 8.29
C GLU A 182 11.28 14.24 9.69
N ARG A 183 10.77 13.05 10.07
CA ARG A 183 10.02 12.80 11.30
C ARG A 183 10.49 11.51 11.96
N VAL A 184 10.43 11.46 13.30
CA VAL A 184 10.90 10.29 14.05
C VAL A 184 9.88 9.14 13.99
N GLU A 185 10.29 7.97 13.51
CA GLU A 185 9.44 6.77 13.32
C GLU A 185 9.73 5.66 14.35
N SER A 186 10.97 5.56 14.81
CA SER A 186 11.50 4.54 15.72
C SER A 186 11.11 3.10 15.29
N THR A 187 11.21 2.17 16.21
CA THR A 187 10.78 0.77 16.06
C THR A 187 9.27 0.59 15.84
N ILE A 188 8.46 1.65 15.99
CA ILE A 188 7.03 1.61 15.72
C ILE A 188 6.74 1.80 14.22
N GLY A 189 7.63 2.46 13.47
CA GLY A 189 7.54 2.58 12.01
C GLY A 189 6.53 3.62 11.50
N ASN A 190 6.02 4.49 12.38
CA ASN A 190 5.17 5.61 11.97
C ASN A 190 5.18 6.71 13.03
N PRO A 191 5.43 7.98 12.67
CA PRO A 191 5.61 9.04 13.67
C PRO A 191 4.33 9.31 14.48
N THR A 192 3.15 9.16 13.86
CA THR A 192 1.86 9.37 14.54
C THR A 192 1.61 8.31 15.61
N TYR A 193 1.95 7.05 15.33
CA TYR A 193 1.81 5.97 16.31
C TYR A 193 2.84 6.05 17.42
N VAL A 194 4.10 6.45 17.12
CA VAL A 194 5.14 6.71 18.13
C VAL A 194 4.64 7.72 19.15
N ALA A 195 4.14 8.85 18.68
CA ALA A 195 3.69 9.93 19.54
C ALA A 195 2.52 9.52 20.45
N SER A 196 1.55 8.79 19.89
CA SER A 196 0.40 8.29 20.64
C SER A 196 0.79 7.23 21.68
N TYR A 197 1.72 6.36 21.34
CA TYR A 197 2.26 5.38 22.28
C TYR A 197 3.07 6.05 23.41
N LEU A 198 3.99 6.95 23.06
CA LEU A 198 4.84 7.63 24.03
C LEU A 198 4.06 8.62 24.90
N SER A 199 2.93 9.19 24.44
CA SER A 199 2.07 10.02 25.28
C SER A 199 1.47 9.22 26.43
N LEU A 200 0.95 8.02 26.15
CA LEU A 200 0.46 7.07 27.16
C LEU A 200 1.57 6.68 28.14
N ILE A 201 2.74 6.29 27.63
CA ILE A 201 3.90 5.94 28.45
C ILE A 201 4.33 7.11 29.34
N SER A 202 4.36 8.33 28.81
CA SER A 202 4.80 9.52 29.54
C SER A 202 3.87 9.84 30.71
N PHE A 203 2.54 9.85 30.50
CA PHE A 203 1.58 10.06 31.59
C PHE A 203 1.68 8.96 32.66
N ILE A 204 1.76 7.69 32.26
CA ILE A 204 1.92 6.57 33.20
C ILE A 204 3.23 6.71 33.99
N SER A 205 4.33 7.06 33.32
CA SER A 205 5.66 7.24 33.92
C SER A 205 5.67 8.36 34.95
N ILE A 206 5.16 9.53 34.59
CA ILE A 206 5.05 10.67 35.51
C ILE A 206 4.19 10.26 36.71
N GLY A 207 3.07 9.54 36.48
CA GLY A 207 2.20 9.06 37.54
C GLY A 207 2.92 8.11 38.52
N LEU A 208 3.75 7.21 38.01
CA LEU A 208 4.54 6.27 38.82
C LEU A 208 5.67 6.97 39.59
N VAL A 209 6.36 7.93 38.97
CA VAL A 209 7.40 8.73 39.64
C VAL A 209 6.78 9.53 40.78
N LEU A 210 5.68 10.26 40.53
CA LEU A 210 5.00 11.03 41.56
C LEU A 210 4.46 10.13 42.67
N ARG A 211 3.99 8.91 42.35
CA ARG A 211 3.59 7.91 43.34
C ARG A 211 4.76 7.51 44.26
N GLU A 212 5.97 7.31 43.74
CA GLU A 212 7.15 7.01 44.57
C GLU A 212 7.48 8.15 45.53
N PHE A 213 7.39 9.40 45.06
CA PHE A 213 7.57 10.58 45.92
C PHE A 213 6.47 10.69 46.97
N GLN A 214 5.21 10.47 46.61
CA GLN A 214 4.09 10.55 47.56
C GLN A 214 4.18 9.52 48.69
N LEU A 215 4.56 8.27 48.37
CA LEU A 215 4.65 7.19 49.36
C LEU A 215 5.78 7.38 50.36
N ASN A 216 6.83 8.10 49.98
CA ASN A 216 8.07 8.23 50.76
C ASN A 216 8.35 9.70 51.15
N PHE A 217 7.37 10.59 50.99
CA PHE A 217 7.56 12.04 51.13
C PHE A 217 8.09 12.40 52.53
N LYS A 218 9.21 13.11 52.56
CA LYS A 218 9.77 13.76 53.75
C LYS A 218 9.64 15.29 53.62
N GLN A 219 10.36 16.04 54.46
CA GLN A 219 10.28 17.50 54.54
C GLN A 219 10.58 18.25 53.22
N SER A 220 11.32 17.66 52.27
CA SER A 220 11.59 18.25 50.95
C SER A 220 11.77 17.19 49.87
N ILE A 221 11.64 17.56 48.59
CA ILE A 221 11.86 16.67 47.43
C ILE A 221 13.28 16.09 47.44
N ARG A 222 14.29 16.93 47.71
CA ARG A 222 15.69 16.51 47.80
C ARG A 222 15.89 15.48 48.92
N ASN A 223 15.38 15.77 50.12
CA ASN A 223 15.51 14.85 51.25
C ASN A 223 14.74 13.55 50.98
N THR A 224 13.59 13.63 50.33
CA THR A 224 12.81 12.45 49.92
C THR A 224 13.62 11.56 48.98
N PHE A 225 14.18 12.13 47.91
CA PHE A 225 14.99 11.40 46.93
C PHE A 225 16.24 10.75 47.56
N LEU A 226 16.96 11.49 48.40
CA LEU A 226 18.15 10.97 49.11
C LEU A 226 17.83 9.85 50.10
N ASN A 227 16.56 9.69 50.51
CA ASN A 227 16.10 8.63 51.41
C ASN A 227 15.48 7.43 50.68
N PHE A 228 15.27 7.49 49.37
CA PHE A 228 14.79 6.32 48.62
C PHE A 228 15.76 5.15 48.74
N ASN A 229 15.25 3.93 48.67
CA ASN A 229 16.11 2.76 48.45
C ASN A 229 16.72 2.82 47.04
N LEU A 230 17.76 2.01 46.80
CA LEU A 230 18.49 2.01 45.53
C LEU A 230 17.56 1.82 44.31
N ASN A 231 16.61 0.89 44.40
CA ASN A 231 15.68 0.57 43.32
C ASN A 231 14.76 1.76 42.97
N SER A 232 14.22 2.46 43.96
CA SER A 232 13.38 3.64 43.75
C SER A 232 14.20 4.82 43.22
N ARG A 233 15.45 5.02 43.67
CA ARG A 233 16.34 6.05 43.09
C ARG A 233 16.63 5.79 41.62
N ILE A 234 17.06 4.58 41.28
CA ILE A 234 17.35 4.16 39.91
C ILE A 234 16.10 4.34 39.04
N PHE A 235 14.94 3.87 39.50
CA PHE A 235 13.68 4.04 38.77
C PHE A 235 13.35 5.50 38.51
N VAL A 236 13.46 6.38 39.51
CA VAL A 236 13.15 7.82 39.35
C VAL A 236 14.14 8.49 38.38
N LEU A 237 15.44 8.18 38.47
CA LEU A 237 16.44 8.74 37.56
C LEU A 237 16.20 8.31 36.11
N ILE A 238 16.08 7.00 35.86
CA ILE A 238 15.80 6.46 34.51
C ILE A 238 14.49 7.03 33.98
N SER A 239 13.45 7.09 34.81
CA SER A 239 12.14 7.59 34.36
C SER A 239 12.15 9.06 34.06
N THR A 240 12.87 9.88 34.84
CA THR A 240 12.95 11.32 34.58
C THR A 240 13.65 11.59 33.25
N PHE A 241 14.78 10.92 32.99
CA PHE A 241 15.49 11.01 31.72
C PHE A 241 14.65 10.46 30.55
N GLY A 242 14.03 9.30 30.73
CA GLY A 242 13.15 8.68 29.73
C GLY A 242 11.93 9.52 29.38
N ILE A 243 11.32 10.22 30.35
CA ILE A 243 10.22 11.17 30.11
C ILE A 243 10.70 12.35 29.25
N LEU A 244 11.89 12.91 29.54
CA LEU A 244 12.44 14.02 28.75
C LEU A 244 12.68 13.61 27.29
N ILE A 245 13.29 12.45 27.07
CA ILE A 245 13.47 11.90 25.72
C ILE A 245 12.11 11.64 25.07
N SER A 246 11.15 11.05 25.78
CA SER A 246 9.81 10.77 25.24
C SER A 246 9.11 12.05 24.79
N ILE A 247 9.17 13.13 25.58
CA ILE A 247 8.61 14.43 25.20
C ILE A 247 9.31 14.96 23.94
N TRP A 248 10.64 14.90 23.90
CA TRP A 248 11.42 15.31 22.74
C TRP A 248 11.03 14.50 21.48
N THR A 249 10.88 13.17 21.59
CA THR A 249 10.48 12.28 20.48
C THR A 249 9.05 12.57 20.04
N ILE A 250 8.12 12.81 20.96
CA ILE A 250 6.74 13.19 20.65
C ILE A 250 6.72 14.49 19.85
N LEU A 251 7.48 15.50 20.25
CA LEU A 251 7.55 16.77 19.52
C LEU A 251 8.15 16.59 18.13
N ASN A 252 9.23 15.82 18.01
CA ASN A 252 9.90 15.56 16.72
C ASN A 252 9.18 14.54 15.83
N SER A 253 8.13 13.90 16.32
CA SER A 253 7.24 13.10 15.49
C SER A 253 6.31 13.94 14.61
N GLY A 254 6.11 15.23 14.90
CA GLY A 254 5.14 16.08 14.19
C GLY A 254 3.67 15.65 14.31
N SER A 255 3.31 14.76 15.24
CA SER A 255 1.96 14.19 15.32
C SER A 255 0.91 15.14 15.92
N ARG A 256 0.15 15.82 15.05
CA ARG A 256 -0.97 16.73 15.42
C ARG A 256 -2.03 16.05 16.30
N ALA A 257 -2.45 14.83 15.94
CA ALA A 257 -3.47 14.09 16.69
C ALA A 257 -3.03 13.76 18.12
N SER A 258 -1.74 13.42 18.30
CA SER A 258 -1.17 13.11 19.62
C SER A 258 -1.05 14.36 20.49
N LEU A 259 -0.68 15.51 19.90
CA LEU A 259 -0.63 16.79 20.61
C LEU A 259 -2.01 17.21 21.16
N ILE A 260 -3.08 17.05 20.38
CA ILE A 260 -4.46 17.29 20.84
C ILE A 260 -4.81 16.38 22.02
N GLY A 261 -4.47 15.10 21.92
CA GLY A 261 -4.68 14.16 23.01
C GLY A 261 -3.92 14.56 24.27
N ILE A 262 -2.65 14.95 24.15
CA ILE A 262 -1.84 15.42 25.28
C ILE A 262 -2.46 16.67 25.92
N PHE A 263 -2.91 17.63 25.11
CA PHE A 263 -3.58 18.84 25.60
C PHE A 263 -4.85 18.51 26.40
N ILE A 264 -5.69 17.60 25.90
CA ILE A 264 -6.90 17.13 26.62
C ILE A 264 -6.51 16.41 27.91
N GLY A 265 -5.48 15.57 27.86
CA GLY A 265 -4.92 14.89 29.04
C GLY A 265 -4.45 15.87 30.11
N ILE A 266 -3.67 16.90 29.74
CA ILE A 266 -3.17 17.96 30.64
C ILE A 266 -4.34 18.80 31.20
N SER A 267 -5.32 19.13 30.37
CA SER A 267 -6.53 19.85 30.79
C SER A 267 -7.28 19.08 31.87
N PHE A 268 -7.38 17.75 31.73
CA PHE A 268 -7.94 16.88 32.75
C PHE A 268 -7.11 16.86 34.04
N ILE A 269 -5.77 16.86 33.95
CA ILE A 269 -4.89 16.97 35.14
C ILE A 269 -5.21 18.27 35.89
N ILE A 270 -5.21 19.39 35.19
CA ILE A 270 -5.48 20.71 35.76
C ILE A 270 -6.85 20.73 36.44
N LEU A 271 -7.89 20.24 35.77
CA LEU A 271 -9.24 20.15 36.30
C LEU A 271 -9.26 19.34 37.60
N MET A 272 -8.76 18.10 37.58
CA MET A 272 -8.81 17.21 38.74
C MET A 272 -7.93 17.69 39.89
N LEU A 273 -6.75 18.27 39.62
CA LEU A 273 -5.91 18.87 40.66
C LEU A 273 -6.57 20.12 41.27
N SER A 274 -7.31 20.92 40.49
CA SER A 274 -8.01 22.11 40.99
C SER A 274 -9.20 21.77 41.91
N LEU A 275 -9.81 20.61 41.67
CA LEU A 275 -10.86 20.02 42.52
C LEU A 275 -10.26 19.43 43.80
N THR A 276 -9.08 18.80 43.70
CA THR A 276 -8.43 18.11 44.82
C THR A 276 -7.66 19.08 45.74
N PHE A 277 -6.97 20.07 45.18
CA PHE A 277 -6.05 20.98 45.89
C PHE A 277 -6.45 22.44 45.69
N LYS A 278 -7.37 22.94 46.55
CA LYS A 278 -7.88 24.32 46.48
C LYS A 278 -6.78 25.39 46.52
N SER A 279 -5.68 25.15 47.26
CA SER A 279 -4.55 26.08 47.38
C SER A 279 -3.77 26.29 46.08
N LEU A 280 -3.75 25.31 45.18
CA LEU A 280 -3.01 25.36 43.92
C LEU A 280 -3.83 25.95 42.77
N ARG A 281 -5.13 26.17 42.97
CA ARG A 281 -6.08 26.54 41.92
C ARG A 281 -5.67 27.76 41.10
N LYS A 282 -5.19 28.83 41.74
CA LYS A 282 -4.74 30.05 41.03
C LYS A 282 -3.58 29.77 40.07
N TYR A 283 -2.62 28.95 40.48
CA TYR A 283 -1.47 28.57 39.65
C TYR A 283 -1.88 27.62 38.52
N LEU A 284 -2.79 26.69 38.80
CA LEU A 284 -3.33 25.76 37.82
C LEU A 284 -4.14 26.48 36.73
N TYR A 285 -4.95 27.48 37.09
CA TYR A 285 -5.68 28.31 36.12
C TYR A 285 -4.73 29.21 35.33
N ALA A 286 -3.70 29.80 35.95
CA ALA A 286 -2.68 30.54 35.23
C ALA A 286 -1.95 29.66 34.19
N ALA A 287 -1.62 28.41 34.56
CA ALA A 287 -1.03 27.44 33.64
C ALA A 287 -1.99 27.09 32.49
N PHE A 288 -3.27 26.88 32.78
CA PHE A 288 -4.29 26.62 31.75
C PHE A 288 -4.42 27.77 30.77
N ILE A 289 -4.47 29.02 31.27
CA ILE A 289 -4.51 30.23 30.46
C ILE A 289 -3.26 30.32 29.59
N LEU A 290 -2.07 30.07 30.14
CA LEU A 290 -0.83 30.07 29.37
C LEU A 290 -0.86 29.05 28.22
N ILE A 291 -1.29 27.81 28.47
CA ILE A 291 -1.39 26.78 27.42
C ILE A 291 -2.43 27.20 26.37
N GLY A 292 -3.56 27.76 26.81
CA GLY A 292 -4.57 28.34 25.91
C GLY A 292 -3.98 29.44 25.03
N SER A 293 -3.23 30.38 25.61
CA SER A 293 -2.55 31.46 24.89
C SER A 293 -1.51 30.95 23.89
N LEU A 294 -0.73 29.92 24.25
CA LEU A 294 0.22 29.28 23.33
C LEU A 294 -0.50 28.58 22.17
N THR A 295 -1.67 27.99 22.42
CA THR A 295 -2.49 27.36 21.38
C THR A 295 -3.07 28.40 20.43
N VAL A 296 -3.55 29.54 20.96
CA VAL A 296 -4.01 30.67 20.14
C VAL A 296 -2.85 31.24 19.32
N LEU A 297 -1.67 31.43 19.92
CA LEU A 297 -0.48 31.89 19.22
C LEU A 297 -0.10 30.94 18.08
N PHE A 298 -0.17 29.62 18.30
CA PHE A 298 0.06 28.62 17.25
C PHE A 298 -0.89 28.82 16.05
N PHE A 299 -2.20 28.98 16.28
CA PHE A 299 -3.15 29.23 15.18
C PHE A 299 -2.94 30.58 14.50
N ILE A 300 -2.57 31.62 15.26
CA ILE A 300 -2.19 32.92 14.68
C ILE A 300 -0.96 32.74 13.78
N SER A 301 0.07 32.02 14.24
CA SER A 301 1.25 31.71 13.43
C SER A 301 0.90 30.95 12.16
N LEU A 302 -0.01 29.96 12.23
CA LEU A 302 -0.49 29.25 11.04
C LEU A 302 -1.13 30.19 10.02
N ASN A 303 -2.03 31.08 10.48
CA ASN A 303 -2.70 32.04 9.60
C ASN A 303 -1.71 33.06 9.01
N LEU A 304 -0.72 33.49 9.79
CA LEU A 304 0.34 34.38 9.31
C LEU A 304 1.23 33.69 8.28
N ILE A 305 1.60 32.42 8.49
CA ILE A 305 2.34 31.62 7.51
C ILE A 305 1.55 31.49 6.21
N GLU A 306 0.25 31.22 6.31
CA GLU A 306 -0.64 31.12 5.14
C GLU A 306 -0.73 32.46 4.39
N SER A 307 -0.85 33.57 5.11
CA SER A 307 -0.85 34.92 4.53
C SER A 307 0.50 35.26 3.86
N GLN A 308 1.62 34.95 4.53
CA GLN A 308 2.96 35.12 3.95
C GLN A 308 3.15 34.26 2.70
N ARG A 309 2.63 33.03 2.72
CA ARG A 309 2.65 32.12 1.58
C ARG A 309 1.89 32.71 0.39
N ASN A 310 0.70 33.26 0.62
CA ASN A 310 -0.10 33.89 -0.43
C ASN A 310 0.60 35.14 -1.00
N ASN A 311 1.15 36.02 -0.15
CA ASN A 311 1.92 37.18 -0.62
C ASN A 311 3.16 36.78 -1.44
N LEU A 312 3.86 35.71 -1.02
CA LEU A 312 5.00 35.18 -1.74
C LEU A 312 4.59 34.63 -3.11
N LYS A 313 3.48 33.88 -3.15
CA LYS A 313 2.87 33.40 -4.40
C LYS A 313 2.56 34.57 -5.34
N ASP A 314 1.86 35.61 -4.87
CA ASP A 314 1.47 36.74 -5.71
C ASP A 314 2.67 37.47 -6.30
N LYS A 315 3.73 37.63 -5.49
CA LYS A 315 5.00 38.21 -5.92
C LYS A 315 5.66 37.37 -7.02
N ILE A 316 5.75 36.05 -6.85
CA ILE A 316 6.41 35.15 -7.80
C ILE A 316 5.61 35.06 -9.09
N VAL A 317 4.28 34.91 -8.99
CA VAL A 317 3.41 34.84 -10.17
C VAL A 317 3.54 36.09 -11.04
N LYS A 318 3.59 37.29 -10.44
CA LYS A 318 3.82 38.54 -11.18
C LYS A 318 5.17 38.60 -11.93
N ASN A 319 6.18 37.84 -11.49
CA ASN A 319 7.47 37.78 -12.17
C ASN A 319 7.43 36.96 -13.47
N TYR A 320 6.53 35.97 -13.58
CA TYR A 320 6.46 35.03 -14.71
C TYR A 320 5.16 35.10 -15.52
N ILE A 321 4.09 35.67 -14.99
CA ILE A 321 2.78 35.81 -15.64
C ILE A 321 2.39 37.31 -15.70
N PRO A 322 2.17 37.89 -16.89
CA PRO A 322 1.83 39.31 -17.06
C PRO A 322 0.53 39.72 -16.37
N GLU A 323 0.46 40.97 -15.86
CA GLU A 323 -0.72 41.52 -15.16
C GLU A 323 -2.02 41.53 -15.99
N ILE A 324 -1.93 41.53 -17.33
CA ILE A 324 -3.10 41.45 -18.23
C ILE A 324 -3.94 40.18 -18.01
N TYR A 325 -3.33 39.09 -17.53
CA TYR A 325 -4.00 37.82 -17.25
C TYR A 325 -4.47 37.68 -15.79
N LEU A 326 -4.16 38.66 -14.94
CA LEU A 326 -4.38 38.65 -13.50
C LEU A 326 -5.44 39.73 -13.15
N GLY A 327 -6.72 39.37 -13.12
CA GLY A 327 -7.81 40.30 -12.77
C GLY A 327 -7.70 40.89 -11.35
N ASP A 328 -8.46 41.96 -11.07
CA ASP A 328 -8.34 42.84 -9.89
C ASP A 328 -8.67 42.22 -8.51
N GLU A 329 -8.97 40.93 -8.41
CA GLU A 329 -9.07 40.22 -7.12
C GLU A 329 -8.22 38.96 -7.12
N ILE A 330 -7.12 39.01 -6.36
CA ILE A 330 -6.22 37.89 -6.15
C ILE A 330 -6.93 36.82 -5.28
N SER A 331 -7.71 35.97 -5.94
CA SER A 331 -8.05 34.64 -5.43
C SER A 331 -7.95 33.60 -6.57
N TYR A 332 -6.78 33.54 -7.22
CA TYR A 332 -6.46 32.41 -8.09
C TYR A 332 -6.33 31.14 -7.26
N SER A 333 -7.44 30.48 -7.02
CA SER A 333 -7.48 29.06 -6.65
C SER A 333 -7.52 28.30 -7.97
N PHE A 334 -6.46 27.56 -8.28
CA PHE A 334 -6.54 26.52 -9.32
C PHE A 334 -7.55 25.41 -8.94
N SER A 335 -8.21 25.52 -7.78
CA SER A 335 -9.31 24.66 -7.33
C SER A 335 -10.70 25.05 -7.87
N ASN A 336 -10.87 26.20 -8.53
CA ASN A 336 -12.15 26.58 -9.18
C ASN A 336 -11.87 27.05 -10.61
N PHE A 337 -11.57 26.12 -11.52
CA PHE A 337 -11.64 26.33 -12.97
C PHE A 337 -13.05 25.97 -13.48
N ASP A 338 -14.07 26.57 -12.88
CA ASP A 338 -15.44 26.41 -13.38
C ASP A 338 -16.28 27.66 -13.09
N SER A 339 -16.46 28.49 -14.11
CA SER A 339 -17.73 29.19 -14.41
C SER A 339 -17.58 30.10 -15.64
N GLY A 340 -18.01 29.59 -16.79
CA GLY A 340 -19.15 30.19 -17.49
C GLY A 340 -19.01 31.48 -18.30
N ASP A 341 -17.89 32.19 -18.32
CA ASP A 341 -17.79 33.45 -19.10
C ASP A 341 -16.62 33.45 -20.10
N GLY A 342 -16.89 32.97 -21.32
CA GLY A 342 -16.51 33.54 -22.63
C GLY A 342 -15.07 33.99 -22.98
N TYR A 343 -14.09 33.95 -22.07
CA TYR A 343 -12.69 34.30 -22.34
C TYR A 343 -11.81 33.06 -22.30
N ASN A 344 -11.04 32.84 -23.38
CA ASN A 344 -10.11 31.74 -23.57
C ASN A 344 -8.83 31.88 -22.71
N LEU A 345 -8.98 32.29 -21.45
CA LEU A 345 -7.89 32.57 -20.50
C LEU A 345 -7.04 31.31 -20.24
N ASP A 346 -7.67 30.13 -20.32
CA ASP A 346 -7.07 28.82 -20.08
C ASP A 346 -6.01 28.48 -21.14
N GLY A 347 -6.24 28.84 -22.41
CA GLY A 347 -5.28 28.61 -23.49
C GLY A 347 -4.03 29.48 -23.37
N ASP A 348 -4.20 30.73 -22.93
CA ASP A 348 -3.12 31.72 -22.90
C ASP A 348 -2.17 31.52 -21.71
N ILE A 349 -2.69 31.19 -20.53
CA ILE A 349 -1.85 30.84 -19.36
C ILE A 349 -1.07 29.55 -19.63
N ASN A 350 -1.71 28.54 -20.25
CA ASN A 350 -1.03 27.30 -20.63
C ASN A 350 0.08 27.52 -21.66
N SER A 351 -0.11 28.45 -22.61
CA SER A 351 0.94 28.86 -23.55
C SER A 351 2.15 29.47 -22.84
N ILE A 352 1.92 30.33 -21.84
CA ILE A 352 2.99 30.97 -21.06
C ILE A 352 3.76 29.95 -20.22
N LEU A 353 3.04 29.06 -19.51
CA LEU A 353 3.67 28.05 -18.67
C LEU A 353 4.49 27.04 -19.49
N ASN A 354 4.00 26.63 -20.67
CA ASN A 354 4.71 25.69 -21.54
C ASN A 354 6.00 26.25 -22.16
N GLN A 355 6.20 27.58 -22.11
CA GLN A 355 7.41 28.26 -22.55
C GLN A 355 8.51 28.32 -21.47
N LEU A 356 8.19 28.02 -20.20
CA LEU A 356 9.16 28.05 -19.10
C LEU A 356 10.05 26.78 -19.12
N GLU A 357 11.33 26.95 -19.45
CA GLU A 357 12.29 25.86 -19.61
C GLU A 357 12.47 25.02 -18.34
N PHE A 358 12.53 25.66 -17.17
CA PHE A 358 12.74 24.97 -15.89
C PHE A 358 11.60 24.00 -15.52
N LEU A 359 10.36 24.26 -15.94
CA LEU A 359 9.23 23.38 -15.64
C LEU A 359 9.44 22.01 -16.31
N LYS A 360 9.90 21.99 -17.56
CA LYS A 360 10.21 20.75 -18.28
C LYS A 360 11.38 20.01 -17.65
N ILE A 361 12.42 20.73 -17.22
CA ILE A 361 13.58 20.14 -16.55
C ILE A 361 13.16 19.47 -15.24
N PHE A 362 12.36 20.14 -14.42
CA PHE A 362 11.93 19.61 -13.12
C PHE A 362 10.95 18.44 -13.29
N GLN A 363 10.05 18.50 -14.26
CA GLN A 363 9.18 17.37 -14.62
C GLN A 363 9.98 16.16 -15.10
N ASN A 364 10.98 16.37 -15.97
CA ASN A 364 11.84 15.30 -16.46
C ASN A 364 12.71 14.70 -15.35
N ALA A 365 13.16 15.51 -14.39
CA ALA A 365 13.89 15.04 -13.22
C ALA A 365 13.03 14.05 -12.40
N GLU A 366 11.78 14.38 -12.11
CA GLU A 366 10.86 13.49 -11.38
C GLU A 366 10.45 12.24 -12.19
N ARG A 367 10.26 12.39 -13.51
CA ARG A 367 10.05 11.25 -14.42
C ARG A 367 11.26 10.30 -14.40
N SER A 368 12.48 10.84 -14.38
CA SER A 368 13.70 10.02 -14.34
C SER A 368 13.86 9.21 -13.06
N THR A 369 13.31 9.69 -11.93
CA THR A 369 13.34 8.99 -10.65
C THR A 369 12.13 8.08 -10.43
N ASN A 370 11.13 8.11 -11.32
CA ASN A 370 9.83 7.45 -11.15
C ASN A 370 9.16 7.77 -9.80
N THR A 371 9.45 8.96 -9.24
CA THR A 371 8.97 9.38 -7.91
C THR A 371 8.74 10.88 -7.88
N LEU A 372 7.61 11.29 -7.29
CA LEU A 372 7.36 12.68 -6.93
C LEU A 372 8.28 13.05 -5.76
N MET A 373 9.16 14.03 -5.96
CA MET A 373 10.12 14.48 -4.96
C MET A 373 9.54 15.63 -4.12
N ASP A 374 9.95 15.74 -2.86
CA ASP A 374 9.70 16.96 -2.10
C ASP A 374 10.63 18.11 -2.56
N MET A 375 10.36 19.32 -2.09
CA MET A 375 11.05 20.52 -2.57
C MET A 375 12.55 20.48 -2.32
N LYS A 376 12.97 19.87 -1.20
CA LYS A 376 14.37 19.76 -0.83
C LYS A 376 15.06 18.68 -1.66
N SER A 377 14.46 17.51 -1.78
CA SER A 377 14.97 16.39 -2.56
C SER A 377 15.08 16.74 -4.04
N LEU A 378 14.09 17.45 -4.58
CA LEU A 378 14.14 17.94 -5.96
C LEU A 378 15.27 18.96 -6.13
N SER A 379 15.40 19.93 -5.21
CA SER A 379 16.49 20.90 -5.20
C SER A 379 17.86 20.20 -5.17
N ASP A 380 18.06 19.29 -4.21
CA ASP A 380 19.28 18.52 -4.03
C ASP A 380 19.59 17.67 -5.27
N TYR A 381 18.57 17.08 -5.90
CA TYR A 381 18.72 16.30 -7.13
C TYR A 381 19.13 17.17 -8.32
N ILE A 382 18.51 18.35 -8.49
CA ILE A 382 18.85 19.30 -9.55
C ILE A 382 20.28 19.81 -9.37
N GLU A 383 20.66 20.20 -8.15
CA GLU A 383 22.01 20.69 -7.83
C GLU A 383 23.05 19.58 -8.03
N LYS A 384 22.82 18.39 -7.46
CA LYS A 384 23.76 17.26 -7.54
C LYS A 384 24.01 16.80 -8.98
N ASN A 385 22.99 16.87 -9.84
CA ASN A 385 23.09 16.45 -11.24
C ASN A 385 23.34 17.62 -12.21
N ASN A 386 23.54 18.85 -11.71
CA ASN A 386 23.73 20.06 -12.51
C ASN A 386 22.65 20.26 -13.59
N LEU A 387 21.40 19.93 -13.29
CA LEU A 387 20.29 19.95 -14.26
C LEU A 387 19.80 21.38 -14.57
N TYR A 388 20.06 22.33 -13.67
CA TYR A 388 19.64 23.72 -13.79
C TYR A 388 20.58 24.63 -12.97
N SER A 389 20.95 25.80 -13.49
CA SER A 389 21.77 26.79 -12.76
C SER A 389 21.04 28.13 -12.68
N THR A 390 20.82 28.65 -11.47
CA THR A 390 20.27 30.00 -11.26
C THR A 390 21.33 31.07 -11.55
N SER A 391 20.90 32.23 -12.07
CA SER A 391 21.76 33.37 -12.44
C SER A 391 22.44 34.09 -11.26
N LEU A 392 22.13 33.67 -10.02
CA LEU A 392 22.84 34.03 -8.81
C LEU A 392 23.27 32.73 -8.11
N ASN A 393 24.50 32.71 -7.57
CA ASN A 393 25.11 31.63 -6.76
C ASN A 393 24.36 31.31 -5.44
N ASN A 394 23.02 31.27 -5.45
CA ASN A 394 22.20 30.92 -4.30
C ASN A 394 21.66 29.49 -4.45
N GLU A 395 21.47 28.81 -3.31
CA GLU A 395 20.79 27.52 -3.19
C GLU A 395 19.47 27.53 -4.00
N ILE A 396 19.21 26.47 -4.78
CA ILE A 396 17.97 26.29 -5.56
C ILE A 396 16.77 26.20 -4.61
N TYR A 397 16.99 25.74 -3.39
CA TYR A 397 15.96 25.63 -2.36
C TYR A 397 15.37 27.00 -2.01
N CYS A 398 14.04 27.13 -2.17
CA CYS A 398 13.30 28.39 -2.07
C CYS A 398 13.59 29.46 -3.14
N SER A 399 14.11 29.09 -4.32
CA SER A 399 14.10 29.95 -5.50
C SER A 399 12.69 30.18 -6.05
N ASP A 400 12.50 31.26 -6.82
CA ASP A 400 11.20 31.58 -7.43
C ASP A 400 10.73 30.45 -8.37
N GLU A 401 11.65 29.82 -9.12
CA GLU A 401 11.37 28.72 -10.05
C GLU A 401 10.85 27.47 -9.35
N ILE A 402 11.51 27.03 -8.26
CA ILE A 402 11.09 25.83 -7.55
C ILE A 402 9.78 26.05 -6.79
N ILE A 403 9.54 27.27 -6.28
CA ILE A 403 8.26 27.63 -5.67
C ILE A 403 7.14 27.64 -6.71
N LEU A 404 7.39 28.22 -7.90
CA LEU A 404 6.42 28.25 -8.99
C LEU A 404 6.08 26.83 -9.47
N TYR A 405 7.08 25.94 -9.58
CA TYR A 405 6.88 24.54 -9.94
C TYR A 405 5.99 23.79 -8.95
N PHE A 406 6.30 23.88 -7.65
CA PHE A 406 5.49 23.24 -6.61
C PHE A 406 4.08 23.83 -6.55
N TRP A 407 3.91 25.11 -6.86
CA TRP A 407 2.59 25.72 -6.94
C TRP A 407 1.76 25.25 -8.14
N ILE A 408 2.33 25.24 -9.36
CA ILE A 408 1.66 24.76 -10.58
C ILE A 408 1.26 23.29 -10.45
N THR A 409 2.08 22.49 -9.77
CA THR A 409 1.80 21.08 -9.47
C THR A 409 0.87 20.88 -8.26
N ASN A 410 0.29 21.97 -7.72
CA ASN A 410 -0.61 21.96 -6.55
C ASN A 410 -0.03 21.28 -5.29
N ARG A 411 1.30 21.37 -5.11
CA ARG A 411 2.04 20.77 -4.00
C ARG A 411 2.35 21.80 -2.91
N TYR A 412 2.05 21.43 -1.66
CA TYR A 412 1.99 22.34 -0.51
C TYR A 412 3.34 22.77 0.11
N SER A 413 4.47 22.49 -0.55
CA SER A 413 5.80 22.47 0.08
C SER A 413 6.42 23.84 0.38
N PHE A 414 6.01 24.91 -0.29
CA PHE A 414 6.71 26.21 -0.21
C PHE A 414 6.42 27.06 1.04
N LYS A 415 5.63 26.56 2.00
CA LYS A 415 5.47 27.20 3.33
C LYS A 415 6.80 27.37 4.06
N GLU A 416 7.75 26.48 3.79
CA GLU A 416 9.11 26.50 4.34
C GLU A 416 9.90 27.75 3.94
N CYS A 417 9.53 28.39 2.84
CA CYS A 417 10.21 29.57 2.32
C CYS A 417 9.72 30.88 2.96
N THR A 418 8.68 30.83 3.80
CA THR A 418 8.16 32.02 4.50
C THR A 418 9.09 32.48 5.63
N PRO A 419 9.22 33.80 5.89
CA PRO A 419 10.10 34.31 6.95
C PRO A 419 9.82 33.72 8.36
N ILE A 420 8.54 33.53 8.70
CA ILE A 420 8.16 32.92 9.99
C ILE A 420 8.62 31.45 10.02
N MET A 421 8.46 30.69 8.94
CA MET A 421 8.88 29.29 8.92
C MET A 421 10.40 29.14 9.00
N LYS A 422 11.17 30.01 8.34
CA LYS A 422 12.64 30.06 8.48
C LYS A 422 13.09 30.33 9.92
N THR A 423 12.26 31.00 10.72
CA THR A 423 12.53 31.19 12.16
C THR A 423 12.16 29.95 12.98
N ILE A 424 11.02 29.32 12.66
CA ILE A 424 10.56 28.11 13.35
C ILE A 424 11.47 26.91 13.03
N SER A 425 12.10 26.87 11.86
CA SER A 425 13.00 25.79 11.42
C SER A 425 14.26 25.64 12.24
N ILE A 426 14.64 26.66 13.02
CA ILE A 426 15.72 26.59 14.01
C ILE A 426 15.46 25.48 15.05
N PHE A 427 14.20 25.15 15.31
CA PHE A 427 13.82 24.13 16.31
C PHE A 427 13.75 22.70 15.76
N GLY A 428 14.09 22.48 14.48
CA GLY A 428 14.12 21.16 13.83
C GLY A 428 12.86 20.79 13.05
N THR A 429 13.00 19.82 12.13
CA THR A 429 11.97 19.41 11.15
C THR A 429 10.70 18.86 11.79
N GLY A 430 10.82 18.07 12.86
CA GLY A 430 9.66 17.53 13.55
C GLY A 430 8.83 18.59 14.27
N PHE A 431 9.47 19.64 14.80
CA PHE A 431 8.79 20.79 15.40
C PHE A 431 8.15 21.71 14.36
N THR A 432 8.75 21.85 13.18
CA THR A 432 8.19 22.66 12.08
C THR A 432 7.05 21.97 11.37
N TYR A 433 7.01 20.64 11.35
CA TYR A 433 6.05 19.87 10.58
C TYR A 433 4.57 20.24 10.85
N PRO A 434 4.09 20.47 12.08
CA PRO A 434 2.73 20.94 12.33
C PRO A 434 2.43 22.33 11.74
N PHE A 435 3.46 23.18 11.59
CA PHE A 435 3.34 24.48 10.94
C PHE A 435 3.40 24.36 9.40
N LYS A 436 4.32 23.55 8.88
CA LYS A 436 4.47 23.24 7.44
C LYS A 436 3.21 22.60 6.88
N SER A 437 2.74 21.51 7.49
CA SER A 437 1.54 20.77 7.05
C SER A 437 0.21 21.50 7.34
N GLY A 438 0.24 22.58 8.12
CA GLY A 438 -0.96 23.28 8.59
C GLY A 438 -1.87 22.40 9.47
N PHE A 439 -3.15 22.76 9.58
CA PHE A 439 -4.18 21.94 10.23
C PHE A 439 -5.31 21.63 9.24
N ASN A 440 -5.00 20.83 8.20
CA ASN A 440 -6.00 20.37 7.23
C ASN A 440 -6.67 19.07 7.71
N ILE A 441 -8.00 19.06 7.71
CA ILE A 441 -8.83 17.90 8.04
C ILE A 441 -9.60 17.36 6.81
N GLY A 442 -9.38 17.89 5.61
CA GLY A 442 -10.12 17.54 4.39
C GLY A 442 -10.13 16.04 4.08
N GLU A 443 -8.96 15.39 4.03
CA GLU A 443 -8.86 13.93 3.83
C GLU A 443 -9.59 13.14 4.93
N ARG A 444 -9.52 13.62 6.19
CA ARG A 444 -10.24 12.99 7.31
C ARG A 444 -11.75 13.19 7.19
N GLN A 445 -12.19 14.37 6.78
CA GLN A 445 -13.60 14.69 6.57
C GLN A 445 -14.18 13.80 5.46
N TYR A 446 -13.43 13.56 4.40
CA TYR A 446 -13.77 12.56 3.40
C TYR A 446 -13.90 11.17 4.04
N ALA A 447 -12.87 10.68 4.74
CA ALA A 447 -12.91 9.38 5.41
C ALA A 447 -14.08 9.23 6.41
N TRP A 448 -14.44 10.30 7.12
CA TRP A 448 -15.59 10.35 8.04
C TRP A 448 -16.92 10.30 7.29
N THR A 449 -17.02 11.00 6.17
CA THR A 449 -18.21 10.98 5.30
C THR A 449 -18.44 9.59 4.75
N ILE A 450 -17.38 8.92 4.29
CA ILE A 450 -17.41 7.53 3.80
C ILE A 450 -17.81 6.57 4.92
N ALA A 451 -17.26 6.75 6.13
CA ALA A 451 -17.66 5.94 7.30
C ALA A 451 -19.15 6.11 7.64
N LEU A 452 -19.68 7.34 7.56
CA LEU A 452 -21.10 7.61 7.79
C LEU A 452 -21.99 7.03 6.68
N LYS A 453 -21.62 7.21 5.40
CA LYS A 453 -22.31 6.57 4.26
C LYS A 453 -22.33 5.04 4.43
N GLY A 454 -21.20 4.45 4.85
CA GLY A 454 -21.09 3.03 5.18
C GLY A 454 -22.02 2.58 6.30
N PHE A 455 -22.04 3.30 7.42
CA PHE A 455 -22.96 3.04 8.53
C PHE A 455 -24.43 3.11 8.10
N ILE A 456 -24.82 4.15 7.35
CA ILE A 456 -26.21 4.31 6.87
C ILE A 456 -26.61 3.12 5.98
N SER A 457 -25.67 2.58 5.18
CA SER A 457 -25.94 1.42 4.33
C SER A 457 -26.10 0.10 5.09
N ASN A 458 -25.46 -0.07 6.24
CA ASN A 458 -25.59 -1.25 7.09
C ASN A 458 -25.51 -0.88 8.59
N PRO A 459 -26.60 -0.35 9.18
CA PRO A 459 -26.53 0.30 10.49
C PRO A 459 -26.41 -0.68 11.67
N LEU A 460 -26.85 -1.93 11.52
CA LEU A 460 -26.86 -2.88 12.63
C LEU A 460 -25.51 -3.57 12.81
N LEU A 461 -24.93 -4.09 11.72
CA LEU A 461 -23.73 -4.93 11.75
C LEU A 461 -22.54 -4.31 11.01
N GLY A 462 -22.73 -3.22 10.25
CA GLY A 462 -21.67 -2.66 9.43
C GLY A 462 -21.20 -3.64 8.34
N ILE A 463 -20.05 -3.35 7.77
CA ILE A 463 -19.45 -4.13 6.66
C ILE A 463 -18.39 -5.17 7.09
N GLY A 464 -18.23 -5.40 8.39
CA GLY A 464 -17.17 -6.24 8.94
C GLY A 464 -15.91 -5.46 9.31
N PRO A 465 -15.15 -5.89 10.34
CA PRO A 465 -13.79 -5.42 10.59
C PRO A 465 -12.89 -5.60 9.35
N GLU A 466 -11.88 -4.76 9.20
CA GLU A 466 -10.86 -4.80 8.12
C GLU A 466 -11.36 -4.57 6.69
N ASN A 467 -12.68 -4.43 6.49
CA ASN A 467 -13.29 -4.26 5.17
C ASN A 467 -13.53 -2.79 4.78
N PHE A 468 -13.05 -1.83 5.58
CA PHE A 468 -13.23 -0.40 5.31
C PHE A 468 -12.80 0.06 3.90
N PRO A 469 -11.73 -0.48 3.27
CA PRO A 469 -11.39 -0.18 1.88
C PRO A 469 -12.55 -0.38 0.88
N ILE A 470 -13.45 -1.34 1.12
CA ILE A 470 -14.62 -1.57 0.25
C ILE A 470 -15.53 -0.34 0.23
N LEU A 471 -15.67 0.38 1.35
CA LEU A 471 -16.46 1.62 1.40
C LEU A 471 -15.78 2.76 0.64
N HIS A 472 -14.45 2.82 0.69
CA HIS A 472 -13.69 3.82 -0.03
C HIS A 472 -13.96 3.71 -1.53
N TYR A 473 -13.78 2.53 -2.13
CA TYR A 473 -14.05 2.33 -3.56
C TYR A 473 -15.52 2.51 -3.92
N LYS A 474 -16.44 2.01 -3.09
CA LYS A 474 -17.90 2.14 -3.34
C LYS A 474 -18.38 3.58 -3.44
N TYR A 475 -17.79 4.49 -2.67
CA TYR A 475 -18.23 5.87 -2.57
C TYR A 475 -17.16 6.86 -3.06
N LEU A 476 -16.17 6.39 -3.82
CA LEU A 476 -15.19 7.24 -4.48
C LEU A 476 -15.89 8.09 -5.56
N GLU A 477 -15.52 9.36 -5.65
CA GLU A 477 -16.07 10.33 -6.60
C GLU A 477 -14.97 10.77 -7.58
N LEU A 478 -15.32 11.01 -8.85
CA LEU A 478 -14.34 11.26 -9.94
C LEU A 478 -13.51 12.54 -9.74
N GLU A 479 -14.09 13.56 -9.11
CA GLU A 479 -13.42 14.84 -8.80
C GLU A 479 -12.32 14.69 -7.74
N MET A 480 -12.28 13.55 -7.05
CA MET A 480 -11.24 13.25 -6.09
C MET A 480 -10.06 12.64 -6.82
N SER A 481 -8.99 13.42 -7.00
CA SER A 481 -7.76 12.98 -7.65
C SER A 481 -7.20 11.70 -7.02
N ASP A 482 -6.47 10.94 -7.83
CA ASP A 482 -5.74 9.71 -7.44
C ASP A 482 -4.67 9.94 -6.35
N ASP A 483 -4.37 11.21 -6.03
CA ASP A 483 -3.56 11.62 -4.87
C ASP A 483 -4.32 11.51 -3.53
N SER A 484 -5.62 11.18 -3.55
CA SER A 484 -6.38 10.87 -2.34
C SER A 484 -5.89 9.53 -1.78
N PRO A 485 -5.29 9.49 -0.58
CA PRO A 485 -4.67 8.26 -0.07
C PRO A 485 -5.70 7.14 -0.01
N HIS A 486 -5.32 5.95 -0.50
CA HIS A 486 -6.11 4.73 -0.34
C HIS A 486 -6.59 4.63 1.12
N LEU A 487 -7.90 4.80 1.33
CA LEU A 487 -8.43 4.86 2.69
C LEU A 487 -8.60 3.44 3.23
N ASP A 488 -7.60 3.02 3.99
CA ASP A 488 -7.64 1.78 4.75
C ASP A 488 -8.59 1.88 5.97
N ARG A 489 -8.77 3.09 6.53
CA ARG A 489 -9.58 3.35 7.73
C ARG A 489 -10.21 4.74 7.74
N ALA A 490 -11.23 4.91 8.58
CA ALA A 490 -11.91 6.19 8.78
C ALA A 490 -11.05 7.25 9.52
N HIS A 491 -9.88 6.88 10.05
CA HIS A 491 -9.04 7.76 10.88
C HIS A 491 -9.77 8.41 12.08
N ASN A 492 -10.85 7.77 12.52
CA ASN A 492 -11.61 8.08 13.72
C ASN A 492 -12.16 6.77 14.26
N ARG A 493 -11.76 6.39 15.48
CA ARG A 493 -12.06 5.06 16.02
C ARG A 493 -13.56 4.81 16.19
N ILE A 494 -14.34 5.81 16.59
CA ILE A 494 -15.78 5.65 16.77
C ILE A 494 -16.45 5.48 15.41
N LEU A 495 -16.17 6.37 14.45
CA LEU A 495 -16.75 6.28 13.11
C LEU A 495 -16.32 5.00 12.37
N HIS A 496 -15.07 4.58 12.55
CA HIS A 496 -14.57 3.33 11.99
C HIS A 496 -15.32 2.12 12.55
N VAL A 497 -15.48 2.03 13.88
CA VAL A 497 -16.24 0.94 14.51
C VAL A 497 -17.71 1.01 14.11
N LEU A 498 -18.28 2.20 13.98
CA LEU A 498 -19.65 2.40 13.52
C LEU A 498 -19.87 1.90 12.09
N ALA A 499 -18.95 2.20 11.16
CA ALA A 499 -19.00 1.73 9.78
C ALA A 499 -18.75 0.22 9.64
N THR A 500 -17.83 -0.32 10.44
CA THR A 500 -17.40 -1.72 10.33
C THR A 500 -18.29 -2.68 11.12
N THR A 501 -18.82 -2.28 12.28
CA THR A 501 -19.56 -3.17 13.19
C THR A 501 -20.94 -2.67 13.59
N GLY A 502 -21.38 -1.57 13.00
CA GLY A 502 -22.70 -0.99 13.23
C GLY A 502 -22.87 -0.37 14.62
N ILE A 503 -24.12 -0.08 14.96
CA ILE A 503 -24.48 0.63 16.19
C ILE A 503 -24.11 -0.16 17.45
N PHE A 504 -24.22 -1.49 17.43
CA PHE A 504 -23.94 -2.32 18.60
C PHE A 504 -22.45 -2.34 18.97
N GLY A 505 -21.56 -2.45 17.97
CA GLY A 505 -20.12 -2.38 18.22
C GLY A 505 -19.69 -1.00 18.68
N ALA A 506 -20.21 0.07 18.05
CA ALA A 506 -19.91 1.45 18.44
C ALA A 506 -20.42 1.75 19.87
N PHE A 507 -21.63 1.31 20.19
CA PHE A 507 -22.20 1.45 21.54
C PHE A 507 -21.36 0.71 22.58
N ALA A 508 -20.96 -0.54 22.32
CA ALA A 508 -20.12 -1.31 23.23
C ALA A 508 -18.77 -0.61 23.50
N LEU A 509 -18.14 -0.04 22.46
CA LEU A 509 -16.91 0.73 22.60
C LEU A 509 -17.11 2.00 23.46
N ILE A 510 -18.15 2.79 23.18
CA ILE A 510 -18.43 4.03 23.92
C ILE A 510 -18.73 3.72 25.39
N VAL A 511 -19.57 2.71 25.66
CA VAL A 511 -19.88 2.27 27.02
C VAL A 511 -18.63 1.80 27.75
N LEU A 512 -17.74 1.06 27.07
CA LEU A 512 -16.45 0.66 27.64
C LEU A 512 -15.60 1.87 28.03
N TRP A 513 -15.42 2.84 27.12
CA TRP A 513 -14.63 4.05 27.37
C TRP A 513 -15.18 4.88 28.54
N ILE A 514 -16.49 5.11 28.55
CA ILE A 514 -17.18 5.81 29.64
C ILE A 514 -17.01 5.05 30.97
N SER A 515 -17.17 3.73 30.96
CA SER A 515 -17.04 2.90 32.16
C SER A 515 -15.63 2.94 32.75
N VAL A 516 -14.59 2.89 31.91
CA VAL A 516 -13.20 3.06 32.33
C VAL A 516 -13.02 4.41 33.02
N MET A 517 -13.50 5.49 32.41
CA MET A 517 -13.38 6.85 32.98
C MET A 517 -14.17 7.03 34.27
N ILE A 518 -15.36 6.44 34.39
CA ILE A 518 -16.16 6.45 35.62
C ILE A 518 -15.41 5.74 36.75
N ILE A 519 -14.84 4.57 36.49
CA ILE A 519 -14.10 3.80 37.50
C ILE A 519 -12.84 4.54 37.93
N ILE A 520 -12.08 5.11 36.99
CA ILE A 520 -10.89 5.93 37.30
C ILE A 520 -11.28 7.14 38.16
N THR A 521 -12.33 7.87 37.76
CA THR A 521 -12.82 9.05 38.49
C THR A 521 -13.25 8.70 39.90
N LYS A 522 -13.99 7.59 40.08
CA LYS A 522 -14.33 7.07 41.41
C LYS A 522 -13.08 6.81 42.25
N LYS A 523 -12.02 6.21 41.67
CA LYS A 523 -10.76 6.00 42.41
C LYS A 523 -10.09 7.32 42.78
N ILE A 524 -10.08 8.32 41.89
CA ILE A 524 -9.52 9.64 42.18
C ILE A 524 -10.23 10.28 43.38
N LEU A 525 -11.57 10.20 43.42
CA LEU A 525 -12.38 10.80 44.48
C LEU A 525 -12.31 10.07 45.83
N ILE A 526 -12.14 8.73 45.83
CA ILE A 526 -12.15 7.92 47.06
C ILE A 526 -10.85 8.03 47.87
N LYS A 527 -9.66 7.99 47.24
CA LYS A 527 -8.40 8.03 48.00
C LYS A 527 -7.82 9.46 48.05
N LYS A 528 -7.52 9.93 49.27
CA LYS A 528 -6.76 11.16 49.52
C LYS A 528 -5.39 11.06 48.79
N ASN A 529 -5.04 12.06 47.98
CA ASN A 529 -3.77 12.21 47.24
C ASN A 529 -3.52 11.25 46.05
N ASN A 530 -4.50 11.05 45.17
CA ASN A 530 -4.43 10.08 44.07
C ASN A 530 -3.86 10.59 42.73
N ILE A 531 -2.69 11.24 42.75
CA ILE A 531 -2.04 11.79 41.53
C ILE A 531 -1.80 10.70 40.47
N PHE A 532 -1.44 9.48 40.88
CA PHE A 532 -1.29 8.35 39.96
C PHE A 532 -2.56 8.08 39.13
N TRP A 533 -3.74 8.09 39.76
CA TRP A 533 -5.00 7.82 39.05
C TRP A 533 -5.44 8.98 38.18
N ILE A 534 -5.13 10.23 38.57
CA ILE A 534 -5.32 11.40 37.71
C ILE A 534 -4.52 11.22 36.42
N LEU A 535 -3.24 10.85 36.53
CA LEU A 535 -2.37 10.68 35.36
C LEU A 535 -2.75 9.47 34.52
N LEU A 536 -3.22 8.39 35.13
CA LEU A 536 -3.76 7.24 34.41
C LEU A 536 -5.04 7.61 33.62
N GLY A 537 -5.91 8.43 34.21
CA GLY A 537 -7.08 8.99 33.52
C GLY A 537 -6.70 9.92 32.37
N SER A 538 -5.69 10.77 32.57
CA SER A 538 -5.13 11.64 31.52
C SER A 538 -4.51 10.84 30.38
N ALA A 539 -3.81 9.74 30.67
CA ALA A 539 -3.30 8.82 29.66
C ALA A 539 -4.45 8.28 28.80
N PHE A 540 -5.50 7.75 29.44
CA PHE A 540 -6.64 7.18 28.72
C PHE A 540 -7.42 8.23 27.90
N LEU A 541 -7.64 9.42 28.45
CA LEU A 541 -8.27 10.54 27.73
C LEU A 541 -7.41 11.03 26.56
N SER A 542 -6.10 11.07 26.73
CA SER A 542 -5.17 11.42 25.65
C SER A 542 -5.30 10.44 24.49
N TYR A 543 -5.34 9.14 24.79
CA TYR A 543 -5.61 8.11 23.79
C TYR A 543 -6.98 8.27 23.12
N MET A 544 -8.06 8.47 23.89
CA MET A 544 -9.42 8.63 23.35
C MET A 544 -9.48 9.80 22.36
N ALA A 545 -8.94 10.94 22.75
CA ALA A 545 -8.91 12.15 21.93
C ALA A 545 -8.06 11.98 20.67
N SER A 546 -6.84 11.44 20.79
CA SER A 546 -6.00 11.17 19.62
C SER A 546 -6.67 10.19 18.67
N SER A 547 -7.33 9.15 19.20
CA SER A 547 -8.04 8.13 18.41
C SER A 547 -9.25 8.67 17.63
N MET A 548 -9.64 9.94 17.79
CA MET A 548 -10.64 10.59 16.93
C MET A 548 -10.05 11.08 15.61
N PHE A 549 -8.72 11.18 15.49
CA PHE A 549 -8.00 11.70 14.33
C PHE A 549 -6.95 10.74 13.75
N MET A 550 -6.76 9.60 14.42
CA MET A 550 -5.92 8.48 13.99
C MET A 550 -6.57 7.17 14.44
N PHE A 551 -6.09 6.04 13.94
CA PHE A 551 -6.47 4.73 14.44
C PHE A 551 -5.41 4.17 15.38
N SER A 552 -5.82 3.20 16.19
CA SER A 552 -4.94 2.51 17.13
C SER A 552 -4.16 1.41 16.42
N VAL A 553 -2.98 1.11 16.95
CA VAL A 553 -2.11 0.01 16.51
C VAL A 553 -1.85 -0.91 17.70
N SER A 554 -1.35 -2.12 17.46
CA SER A 554 -1.08 -3.13 18.52
C SER A 554 -0.32 -2.54 19.73
N SER A 555 0.70 -1.70 19.50
CA SER A 555 1.48 -1.03 20.55
C SER A 555 0.64 -0.12 21.45
N THR A 556 -0.33 0.63 20.91
CA THR A 556 -1.21 1.51 21.71
C THR A 556 -2.37 0.73 22.33
N TYR A 557 -2.91 -0.27 21.62
CA TYR A 557 -3.92 -1.18 22.17
C TYR A 557 -3.44 -1.91 23.42
N LEU A 558 -2.20 -2.40 23.40
CA LEU A 558 -1.60 -3.06 24.57
C LEU A 558 -1.69 -2.17 25.82
N GLN A 559 -1.41 -0.89 25.69
CA GLN A 559 -1.47 0.07 26.81
C GLN A 559 -2.89 0.23 27.35
N VAL A 560 -3.87 0.36 26.44
CA VAL A 560 -5.28 0.46 26.79
C VAL A 560 -5.78 -0.79 27.48
N ILE A 561 -5.44 -1.98 26.96
CA ILE A 561 -5.81 -3.25 27.55
C ILE A 561 -5.18 -3.42 28.93
N LEU A 562 -3.94 -2.99 29.16
CA LEU A 562 -3.32 -3.00 30.50
C LEU A 562 -4.06 -2.10 31.49
N ILE A 563 -4.53 -0.91 31.06
CA ILE A 563 -5.35 -0.02 31.90
C ILE A 563 -6.68 -0.70 32.26
N ILE A 564 -7.39 -1.24 31.26
CA ILE A 564 -8.68 -1.93 31.49
C ILE A 564 -8.47 -3.14 32.42
N SER A 565 -7.39 -3.89 32.25
CA SER A 565 -7.07 -5.07 33.05
C SER A 565 -6.73 -4.71 34.50
N LEU A 566 -5.98 -3.63 34.73
CA LEU A 566 -5.71 -3.09 36.08
C LEU A 566 -7.01 -2.70 36.80
N LEU A 567 -7.96 -2.12 36.07
CA LEU A 567 -9.26 -1.73 36.62
C LEU A 567 -10.20 -2.92 36.84
N SER A 568 -10.03 -3.98 36.03
CA SER A 568 -10.82 -5.22 36.08
C SER A 568 -10.26 -6.28 37.02
N LYS A 569 -9.12 -6.02 37.67
CA LYS A 569 -8.41 -7.02 38.46
C LYS A 569 -9.28 -7.68 39.53
N SER A 570 -9.10 -8.98 39.69
CA SER A 570 -9.80 -9.76 40.70
C SER A 570 -9.42 -9.33 42.12
N SER A 571 -10.40 -9.38 43.03
CA SER A 571 -10.24 -9.14 44.46
C SER A 571 -9.34 -10.20 45.14
N GLU A 572 -8.94 -9.97 46.41
CA GLU A 572 -8.10 -10.93 47.13
C GLU A 572 -8.75 -12.32 47.22
N ILE A 573 -7.94 -13.37 47.36
CA ILE A 573 -8.38 -14.77 47.36
C ILE A 573 -9.55 -14.94 48.35
N ASN A 574 -10.75 -15.13 47.83
CA ASN A 574 -11.81 -15.75 48.61
C ASN A 574 -11.23 -17.09 49.06
N LYS A 575 -11.08 -17.28 50.37
CA LYS A 575 -10.88 -18.61 50.94
C LYS A 575 -12.13 -19.41 50.59
N ILE A 576 -12.16 -19.98 49.37
CA ILE A 576 -13.04 -21.09 49.09
C ILE A 576 -12.63 -22.12 50.13
N ASP A 577 -13.58 -22.44 51.00
CA ASP A 577 -13.35 -23.24 52.19
C ASP A 577 -12.38 -24.37 51.88
N THR A 578 -11.27 -24.39 52.61
CA THR A 578 -10.44 -25.57 52.79
C THR A 578 -11.24 -26.61 53.58
N LEU A 579 -12.37 -27.05 53.04
CA LEU A 579 -13.07 -28.24 53.50
C LEU A 579 -12.18 -29.42 53.13
N LYS A 580 -11.92 -30.28 54.12
CA LYS A 580 -11.14 -31.51 54.01
C LYS A 580 -11.54 -32.30 52.75
N GLU A 581 -10.74 -32.19 51.68
CA GLU A 581 -10.94 -32.96 50.45
C GLU A 581 -10.72 -34.46 50.74
N LYS A 582 -11.68 -35.31 50.37
CA LYS A 582 -11.54 -36.78 50.42
C LYS A 582 -10.44 -37.23 49.45
N ASN A 583 -9.77 -38.35 49.75
CA ASN A 583 -8.67 -38.88 48.94
C ASN A 583 -9.07 -39.20 47.49
N ASP A 584 -10.30 -39.72 47.27
CA ASP A 584 -10.78 -40.06 45.92
C ASP A 584 -11.03 -38.81 45.04
N GLU A 585 -11.50 -37.71 45.65
CA GLU A 585 -11.61 -36.41 44.97
C GLU A 585 -10.25 -35.77 44.70
N ARG A 586 -9.23 -36.10 45.51
CA ARG A 586 -7.86 -35.59 45.30
C ARG A 586 -7.21 -36.25 44.09
N PHE A 587 -7.29 -37.58 43.97
CA PHE A 587 -6.72 -38.33 42.84
C PHE A 587 -7.36 -37.92 41.51
N THR A 588 -8.69 -37.89 41.45
CA THR A 588 -9.43 -37.49 40.23
C THR A 588 -9.08 -36.08 39.76
N LYS A 589 -9.03 -35.11 40.67
CA LYS A 589 -8.64 -33.74 40.33
C LYS A 589 -7.15 -33.63 39.93
N ASP A 590 -6.24 -34.47 40.45
CA ASP A 590 -4.82 -34.47 40.04
C ASP A 590 -4.65 -35.04 38.64
N SER A 591 -5.36 -36.13 38.32
CA SER A 591 -5.44 -36.67 36.97
C SER A 591 -5.99 -35.63 35.99
N VAL A 592 -7.04 -34.89 36.36
CA VAL A 592 -7.57 -33.79 35.55
C VAL A 592 -6.51 -32.70 35.34
N THR A 593 -5.76 -32.30 36.37
CA THR A 593 -4.68 -31.31 36.23
C THR A 593 -3.57 -31.80 35.30
N VAL A 594 -3.14 -33.06 35.41
CA VAL A 594 -2.11 -33.65 34.53
C VAL A 594 -2.59 -33.73 33.08
N ILE A 595 -3.81 -34.21 32.86
CA ILE A 595 -4.42 -34.27 31.52
C ILE A 595 -4.55 -32.86 30.94
N THR A 596 -5.04 -31.89 31.72
CA THR A 596 -5.12 -30.48 31.30
C THR A 596 -3.75 -29.92 30.94
N ALA A 597 -2.70 -30.27 31.70
CA ALA A 597 -1.34 -29.86 31.39
C ALA A 597 -0.82 -30.43 30.08
N ILE A 598 -1.00 -31.74 29.85
CA ILE A 598 -0.60 -32.39 28.59
C ILE A 598 -1.35 -31.77 27.40
N ILE A 599 -2.69 -31.64 27.50
CA ILE A 599 -3.51 -31.03 26.44
C ILE A 599 -3.09 -29.59 26.21
N SER A 600 -2.89 -28.79 27.27
CA SER A 600 -2.51 -27.38 27.14
C SER A 600 -1.14 -27.22 26.49
N LEU A 601 -0.17 -28.07 26.82
CA LEU A 601 1.16 -28.06 26.20
C LEU A 601 1.11 -28.46 24.72
N ILE A 602 0.33 -29.48 24.37
CA ILE A 602 0.09 -29.88 22.96
C ILE A 602 -0.58 -28.73 22.20
N CYS A 603 -1.64 -28.14 22.76
CA CYS A 603 -2.33 -26.99 22.16
C CYS A 603 -1.40 -25.80 21.97
N ILE A 604 -0.54 -25.46 22.95
CA ILE A 604 0.46 -24.39 22.79
C ILE A 604 1.36 -24.67 21.57
N ILE A 605 1.90 -25.88 21.45
CA ILE A 605 2.79 -26.24 20.34
C ILE A 605 2.05 -26.17 18.99
N LEU A 606 0.84 -26.71 18.92
CA LEU A 606 0.02 -26.69 17.70
C LEU A 606 -0.38 -25.27 17.30
N LEU A 607 -0.78 -24.43 18.26
CA LEU A 607 -1.16 -23.03 18.01
C LEU A 607 0.04 -22.19 17.59
N ILE A 608 1.19 -22.34 18.27
CA ILE A 608 2.43 -21.64 17.86
C ILE A 608 2.85 -22.08 16.47
N ARG A 609 2.84 -23.37 16.15
CA ARG A 609 3.17 -23.84 14.80
C ARG A 609 2.22 -23.26 13.75
N SER A 610 0.90 -23.37 13.99
CA SER A 610 -0.12 -23.07 12.97
C SER A 610 -0.42 -21.59 12.81
N TYR A 611 -0.36 -20.80 13.90
CA TYR A 611 -0.77 -19.40 13.92
C TYR A 611 0.38 -18.42 14.17
N VAL A 612 1.61 -18.90 14.40
CA VAL A 612 2.81 -18.05 14.53
C VAL A 612 3.85 -18.44 13.50
N TYR A 613 4.39 -19.66 13.57
CA TYR A 613 5.51 -20.07 12.72
C TYR A 613 5.13 -20.14 11.23
N VAL A 614 4.10 -20.90 10.86
CA VAL A 614 3.69 -21.04 9.46
C VAL A 614 3.33 -19.69 8.82
N PRO A 615 2.50 -18.84 9.45
CA PRO A 615 2.18 -17.53 8.88
C PRO A 615 3.36 -16.54 8.88
N PHE A 616 4.24 -16.57 9.88
CA PHE A 616 5.45 -15.75 9.87
C PHE A 616 6.41 -16.17 8.75
N SER A 617 6.61 -17.47 8.56
CA SER A 617 7.36 -18.00 7.43
C SER A 617 6.73 -17.58 6.11
N ALA A 618 5.41 -17.64 5.97
CA ALA A 618 4.69 -17.15 4.80
C ALA A 618 4.98 -15.66 4.56
N ALA A 619 4.87 -14.79 5.57
CA ALA A 619 5.17 -13.37 5.43
C ALA A 619 6.61 -13.03 4.97
N LYS A 620 7.58 -13.94 5.17
CA LYS A 620 8.97 -13.85 4.67
C LYS A 620 9.15 -14.32 3.23
N ILE A 621 8.12 -14.85 2.60
CA ILE A 621 8.18 -15.33 1.22
C ILE A 621 6.99 -14.80 0.40
N THR A 622 6.14 -13.95 0.99
CA THR A 622 5.07 -13.24 0.27
C THR A 622 5.71 -12.34 -0.79
N PRO A 623 5.33 -12.47 -2.07
CA PRO A 623 5.86 -11.63 -3.14
C PRO A 623 5.60 -10.12 -2.91
N PRO A 624 6.50 -9.24 -3.40
CA PRO A 624 7.75 -9.57 -4.09
C PRO A 624 8.92 -9.65 -3.11
N LEU A 625 9.20 -10.82 -2.55
CA LEU A 625 10.57 -11.12 -2.16
C LEU A 625 11.25 -11.72 -3.39
N GLY A 626 11.69 -10.79 -4.25
CA GLY A 626 12.25 -10.99 -5.58
C GLY A 626 11.48 -10.20 -6.64
N ALA A 627 12.19 -9.49 -7.53
CA ALA A 627 11.64 -9.01 -8.79
C ALA A 627 11.81 -10.15 -9.82
N PRO A 628 10.82 -11.06 -9.94
CA PRO A 628 10.97 -12.21 -10.81
C PRO A 628 11.27 -11.73 -12.22
N LYS A 629 12.24 -12.35 -12.89
CA LYS A 629 12.66 -11.95 -14.24
C LYS A 629 11.82 -12.62 -15.33
N SER A 630 11.04 -13.64 -14.95
CA SER A 630 10.16 -14.38 -15.86
C SER A 630 8.88 -14.84 -15.15
N VAL A 631 7.87 -15.16 -15.97
CA VAL A 631 6.59 -15.72 -15.51
C VAL A 631 6.80 -17.07 -14.81
N ILE A 632 7.73 -17.89 -15.30
CA ILE A 632 8.05 -19.21 -14.72
C ILE A 632 8.64 -19.05 -13.31
N GLU A 633 9.59 -18.13 -13.14
CA GLU A 633 10.18 -17.84 -11.82
C GLU A 633 9.10 -17.35 -10.83
N MET A 634 8.18 -16.51 -11.30
CA MET A 634 7.04 -16.07 -10.50
C MET A 634 6.15 -17.25 -10.09
N GLN A 635 5.81 -18.13 -11.03
CA GLN A 635 5.02 -19.34 -10.77
C GLN A 635 5.71 -20.28 -9.76
N ASP A 636 7.02 -20.49 -9.88
CA ASP A 636 7.80 -21.29 -8.95
C ASP A 636 7.83 -20.70 -7.54
N ASN A 637 7.92 -19.38 -7.44
CA ASN A 637 7.88 -18.67 -6.16
C ASN A 637 6.49 -18.79 -5.52
N ILE A 638 5.42 -18.71 -6.31
CA ILE A 638 4.04 -18.96 -5.86
C ILE A 638 3.86 -20.40 -5.40
N ASN A 639 4.40 -21.38 -6.13
CA ASN A 639 4.27 -22.81 -5.80
C ASN A 639 4.99 -23.19 -4.48
N LYS A 640 6.07 -22.46 -4.12
CA LYS A 640 6.75 -22.62 -2.83
C LYS A 640 5.93 -22.06 -1.66
N PHE A 641 4.90 -21.26 -1.93
CA PHE A 641 4.07 -20.59 -0.93
C PHE A 641 2.79 -21.39 -0.61
N PRO A 642 2.54 -21.77 0.66
CA PRO A 642 1.26 -22.35 1.05
C PRO A 642 0.13 -21.30 1.03
N LYS A 643 -0.87 -21.48 0.15
CA LYS A 643 -2.12 -20.69 -0.02
C LYS A 643 -1.96 -19.17 0.23
N LEU A 644 -1.71 -18.41 -0.84
CA LEU A 644 -1.72 -16.95 -0.85
C LEU A 644 -2.99 -16.38 -0.19
N ALA A 645 -2.80 -15.45 0.75
CA ALA A 645 -3.83 -14.47 1.10
C ALA A 645 -3.96 -13.47 -0.06
N ASN A 646 -5.13 -12.84 -0.25
CA ASN A 646 -5.40 -11.99 -1.41
C ASN A 646 -4.44 -10.80 -1.54
N TYR A 647 -3.90 -10.29 -0.43
CA TYR A 647 -2.85 -9.27 -0.47
C TYR A 647 -1.67 -9.68 -1.37
N GLY A 648 -1.15 -10.90 -1.22
CA GLY A 648 -0.03 -11.38 -2.06
C GLY A 648 -0.43 -11.55 -3.54
N ARG A 649 -1.71 -11.79 -3.83
CA ARG A 649 -2.23 -11.84 -5.20
C ARG A 649 -2.35 -10.45 -5.81
N GLN A 650 -2.80 -9.46 -5.05
CA GLN A 650 -2.84 -8.06 -5.49
C GLN A 650 -1.44 -7.59 -5.90
N GLU A 651 -0.44 -7.81 -5.05
CA GLU A 651 0.96 -7.44 -5.35
C GLU A 651 1.47 -8.18 -6.59
N MET A 652 1.16 -9.47 -6.73
CA MET A 652 1.50 -10.26 -7.91
C MET A 652 0.90 -9.66 -9.19
N PHE A 653 -0.39 -9.32 -9.18
CA PHE A 653 -1.04 -8.68 -10.34
C PHE A 653 -0.45 -7.31 -10.65
N TYR A 654 -0.04 -6.54 -9.65
CA TYR A 654 0.63 -5.26 -9.86
C TYR A 654 2.01 -5.44 -10.52
N ILE A 655 2.81 -6.41 -10.08
CA ILE A 655 4.11 -6.74 -10.70
C ILE A 655 3.91 -7.21 -12.13
N LEU A 656 2.93 -8.10 -12.38
CA LEU A 656 2.62 -8.53 -13.74
C LEU A 656 2.21 -7.35 -14.61
N LEU A 657 1.30 -6.48 -14.15
CA LEU A 657 0.88 -5.31 -14.90
C LEU A 657 2.06 -4.40 -15.27
N LYS A 658 3.03 -4.27 -14.38
CA LYS A 658 4.24 -3.45 -14.59
C LYS A 658 5.26 -4.10 -15.54
N ASP A 659 5.53 -5.40 -15.37
CA ASP A 659 6.72 -6.05 -15.96
C ASP A 659 6.38 -7.15 -17.00
N TYR A 660 5.10 -7.43 -17.30
CA TYR A 660 4.74 -8.52 -18.24
C TYR A 660 5.42 -8.38 -19.61
N ASP A 661 5.54 -7.16 -20.13
CA ASP A 661 6.09 -6.93 -21.46
C ASP A 661 7.59 -7.25 -21.50
N ASN A 662 8.31 -6.85 -20.46
CA ASN A 662 9.72 -7.22 -20.27
C ASN A 662 9.88 -8.74 -20.13
N MET A 663 9.04 -9.39 -19.32
CA MET A 663 9.08 -10.84 -19.14
C MET A 663 8.81 -11.61 -20.44
N LEU A 664 7.83 -11.15 -21.24
CA LEU A 664 7.49 -11.78 -22.52
C LEU A 664 8.53 -11.47 -23.59
N SER A 665 9.07 -10.25 -23.64
CA SER A 665 10.14 -9.88 -24.57
C SER A 665 11.40 -10.73 -24.36
N LEU A 666 11.85 -10.87 -23.11
CA LEU A 666 12.97 -11.75 -22.76
C LEU A 666 12.73 -13.21 -23.15
N SER A 667 11.48 -13.68 -23.06
CA SER A 667 11.13 -15.04 -23.50
C SER A 667 11.09 -15.19 -25.02
N SER A 668 10.76 -14.13 -25.74
CA SER A 668 10.76 -14.08 -27.21
C SER A 668 12.17 -14.21 -27.75
N GLU A 669 13.14 -13.49 -27.16
CA GLU A 669 14.57 -13.62 -27.47
C GLU A 669 15.10 -15.05 -27.30
N GLN A 670 14.47 -15.83 -26.42
CA GLN A 670 14.81 -17.22 -26.14
C GLN A 670 13.99 -18.24 -26.96
N GLY A 671 13.10 -17.79 -27.85
CA GLY A 671 12.23 -18.66 -28.65
C GLY A 671 11.09 -19.33 -27.86
N LYS A 672 10.75 -18.82 -26.67
CA LYS A 672 9.76 -19.41 -25.74
C LYS A 672 8.55 -18.51 -25.46
N PHE A 673 8.21 -17.63 -26.40
CA PHE A 673 7.10 -16.69 -26.23
C PHE A 673 5.77 -17.40 -25.97
N ALA A 674 5.40 -18.39 -26.81
CA ALA A 674 4.12 -19.08 -26.70
C ALA A 674 3.95 -19.83 -25.35
N GLU A 675 5.01 -20.49 -24.88
CA GLU A 675 5.02 -21.20 -23.60
C GLU A 675 4.86 -20.25 -22.40
N ASN A 676 5.58 -19.12 -22.41
CA ASN A 676 5.50 -18.14 -21.33
C ASN A 676 4.19 -17.35 -21.35
N TYR A 677 3.66 -17.04 -22.54
CA TYR A 677 2.35 -16.40 -22.69
C TYR A 677 1.22 -17.31 -22.19
N ASP A 678 1.25 -18.61 -22.51
CA ASP A 678 0.26 -19.57 -22.00
C ASP A 678 0.38 -19.77 -20.48
N SER A 679 1.62 -19.82 -19.97
CA SER A 679 1.89 -19.85 -18.53
C SER A 679 1.35 -18.60 -17.82
N LEU A 680 1.50 -17.42 -18.41
CA LEU A 680 0.99 -16.16 -17.88
C LEU A 680 -0.54 -16.18 -17.82
N LYS A 681 -1.21 -16.56 -18.91
CA LYS A 681 -2.67 -16.67 -18.96
C LYS A 681 -3.19 -17.65 -17.89
N THR A 682 -2.53 -18.80 -17.77
CA THR A 682 -2.88 -19.82 -16.78
C THR A 682 -2.71 -19.31 -15.35
N LEU A 683 -1.57 -18.68 -15.06
CA LEU A 683 -1.29 -18.09 -13.75
C LEU A 683 -2.33 -17.02 -13.39
N MET A 684 -2.61 -16.09 -14.31
CA MET A 684 -3.61 -15.03 -14.12
C MET A 684 -4.98 -15.61 -13.80
N LEU A 685 -5.47 -16.54 -14.63
CA LEU A 685 -6.81 -17.12 -14.45
C LEU A 685 -6.90 -17.87 -13.12
N GLN A 686 -5.90 -18.69 -12.79
CA GLN A 686 -5.89 -19.47 -11.56
C GLN A 686 -5.86 -18.58 -10.33
N GLU A 687 -4.97 -17.59 -10.29
CA GLU A 687 -4.84 -16.73 -9.11
C GLU A 687 -5.98 -15.73 -8.99
N TYR A 688 -6.51 -15.20 -10.09
CA TYR A 688 -7.71 -14.37 -10.07
C TYR A 688 -8.90 -15.15 -9.51
N SER A 689 -9.14 -16.37 -10.01
CA SER A 689 -10.25 -17.23 -9.53
C SER A 689 -10.13 -17.53 -8.03
N LYS A 690 -8.93 -17.90 -7.56
CA LYS A 690 -8.66 -18.11 -6.13
C LYS A 690 -8.84 -16.83 -5.31
N ALA A 691 -8.53 -15.66 -5.88
CA ALA A 691 -8.67 -14.40 -5.19
C ALA A 691 -10.14 -14.06 -4.95
N ILE A 692 -10.95 -14.10 -6.00
CA ILE A 692 -12.36 -13.70 -5.93
C ILE A 692 -13.21 -14.73 -5.18
N GLU A 693 -12.78 -16.00 -5.09
CA GLU A 693 -13.40 -17.01 -4.21
C GLU A 693 -13.31 -16.58 -2.73
N ILE A 694 -12.21 -15.95 -2.34
CA ILE A 694 -11.95 -15.56 -0.95
C ILE A 694 -12.50 -14.16 -0.64
N GLU A 695 -12.24 -13.19 -1.53
CA GLU A 695 -12.68 -11.80 -1.37
C GLU A 695 -13.25 -11.26 -2.69
N PRO A 696 -14.54 -11.53 -2.99
CA PRO A 696 -15.14 -11.17 -4.27
C PRO A 696 -15.25 -9.65 -4.48
N ASP A 697 -15.28 -8.85 -3.41
CA ASP A 697 -15.41 -7.39 -3.48
C ASP A 697 -14.04 -6.67 -3.51
N HIS A 698 -12.94 -7.37 -3.75
CA HIS A 698 -11.60 -6.78 -3.73
C HIS A 698 -11.27 -6.00 -5.01
N PHE A 699 -11.65 -4.72 -5.05
CA PHE A 699 -11.55 -3.85 -6.24
C PHE A 699 -10.18 -3.86 -6.94
N ASN A 700 -9.07 -3.73 -6.21
CA ASN A 700 -7.74 -3.63 -6.84
C ASN A 700 -7.34 -4.90 -7.61
N ILE A 701 -7.83 -6.08 -7.20
CA ILE A 701 -7.54 -7.33 -7.91
C ILE A 701 -8.33 -7.35 -9.22
N HIS A 702 -9.60 -6.93 -9.20
CA HIS A 702 -10.39 -6.75 -10.42
C HIS A 702 -9.75 -5.76 -11.38
N PHE A 703 -9.38 -4.59 -10.88
CA PHE A 703 -8.72 -3.56 -11.69
C PHE A 703 -7.41 -4.07 -12.30
N ALA A 704 -6.48 -4.58 -11.49
CA ALA A 704 -5.19 -5.03 -12.01
C ALA A 704 -5.33 -6.17 -13.02
N THR A 705 -6.28 -7.09 -12.80
CA THR A 705 -6.56 -8.19 -13.74
C THR A 705 -7.18 -7.68 -15.04
N ALA A 706 -8.15 -6.76 -14.98
CA ALA A 706 -8.75 -6.14 -16.16
C ALA A 706 -7.72 -5.35 -16.97
N SER A 707 -6.89 -4.54 -16.30
CA SER A 707 -5.80 -3.80 -16.93
C SER A 707 -4.83 -4.73 -17.65
N LEU A 708 -4.49 -5.86 -17.04
CA LEU A 708 -3.59 -6.84 -17.65
C LEU A 708 -4.24 -7.54 -18.86
N TYR A 709 -5.52 -7.91 -18.81
CA TYR A 709 -6.22 -8.43 -19.99
C TYR A 709 -6.31 -7.41 -21.13
N VAL A 710 -6.60 -6.14 -20.82
CA VAL A 710 -6.55 -5.04 -21.79
C VAL A 710 -5.16 -4.95 -22.41
N ALA A 711 -4.10 -5.02 -21.60
CA ALA A 711 -2.72 -4.96 -22.08
C ALA A 711 -2.34 -6.16 -22.97
N LEU A 712 -2.82 -7.38 -22.65
CA LEU A 712 -2.58 -8.60 -23.43
C LEU A 712 -3.44 -8.70 -24.69
N SER A 713 -4.40 -7.78 -24.90
CA SER A 713 -5.23 -7.76 -26.12
C SER A 713 -4.43 -7.53 -27.40
N LYS A 714 -3.26 -6.89 -27.31
CA LYS A 714 -2.31 -6.72 -28.42
C LYS A 714 -1.79 -8.05 -28.99
N PHE A 715 -1.85 -9.12 -28.20
CA PHE A 715 -1.46 -10.47 -28.62
C PHE A 715 -2.65 -11.36 -28.99
N GLU A 716 -3.79 -11.19 -28.31
CA GLU A 716 -4.99 -12.00 -28.51
C GLU A 716 -6.25 -11.16 -28.20
N VAL A 717 -7.04 -10.85 -29.24
CA VAL A 717 -8.22 -9.96 -29.16
C VAL A 717 -9.27 -10.46 -28.16
N ALA A 718 -9.41 -11.78 -27.99
CA ALA A 718 -10.34 -12.39 -27.03
C ALA A 718 -10.11 -11.98 -25.56
N ASN A 719 -8.95 -11.40 -25.22
CA ASN A 719 -8.73 -10.82 -23.89
C ASN A 719 -9.60 -9.59 -23.61
N LEU A 720 -10.09 -8.89 -24.65
CA LEU A 720 -11.02 -7.76 -24.47
C LEU A 720 -12.35 -8.22 -23.85
N ASP A 721 -12.86 -9.39 -24.22
CA ASP A 721 -14.09 -9.95 -23.67
C ASP A 721 -13.95 -10.29 -22.19
N LYS A 722 -12.79 -10.85 -21.79
CA LYS A 722 -12.45 -11.12 -20.39
C LYS A 722 -12.34 -9.84 -19.57
N ALA A 723 -11.71 -8.81 -20.12
CA ALA A 723 -11.63 -7.50 -19.46
C ALA A 723 -13.01 -6.87 -19.28
N GLU A 724 -13.92 -7.03 -20.24
CA GLU A 724 -15.30 -6.54 -20.15
C GLU A 724 -16.14 -7.31 -19.11
N GLU A 725 -15.96 -8.62 -19.00
CA GLU A 725 -16.56 -9.42 -17.92
C GLU A 725 -16.17 -8.87 -16.55
N ILE A 726 -14.87 -8.64 -16.32
CA ILE A 726 -14.36 -8.10 -15.05
C ILE A 726 -14.81 -6.65 -14.83
N LEU A 727 -14.89 -5.85 -15.89
CA LEU A 727 -15.39 -4.47 -15.82
C LEU A 727 -16.83 -4.41 -15.27
N THR A 728 -17.64 -5.44 -15.49
CA THR A 728 -18.98 -5.52 -14.91
C THR A 728 -18.94 -5.52 -13.39
N GLU A 729 -18.02 -6.29 -12.80
CA GLU A 729 -17.79 -6.29 -11.35
C GLU A 729 -17.15 -4.97 -10.87
N MET A 730 -16.21 -4.41 -11.62
CA MET A 730 -15.64 -3.10 -11.28
C MET A 730 -16.70 -1.99 -11.23
N LYS A 731 -17.63 -1.97 -12.19
CA LYS A 731 -18.77 -1.03 -12.21
C LYS A 731 -19.68 -1.22 -10.99
N ARG A 732 -19.88 -2.46 -10.52
CA ARG A 732 -20.65 -2.74 -9.30
C ARG A 732 -19.93 -2.25 -8.04
N LEU A 733 -18.62 -2.44 -7.97
CA LEU A 733 -17.80 -2.14 -6.79
C LEU A 733 -17.44 -0.66 -6.67
N SER A 734 -17.13 -0.01 -7.79
CA SER A 734 -16.58 1.34 -7.84
C SER A 734 -16.97 2.05 -9.15
N PRO A 735 -18.26 2.43 -9.31
CA PRO A 735 -18.78 2.94 -10.57
C PRO A 735 -18.15 4.27 -11.01
N ASN A 736 -17.74 5.08 -10.04
CA ASN A 736 -17.30 6.47 -10.20
C ASN A 736 -15.81 6.66 -9.86
N SER A 737 -14.99 5.60 -9.99
CA SER A 737 -13.55 5.73 -9.83
C SER A 737 -12.84 5.97 -11.15
N ILE A 738 -11.69 6.64 -11.06
CA ILE A 738 -10.76 6.89 -12.17
C ILE A 738 -10.33 5.56 -12.79
N GLN A 739 -10.03 4.54 -11.97
CA GLN A 739 -9.63 3.20 -12.45
C GLN A 739 -10.74 2.53 -13.28
N THR A 740 -12.01 2.66 -12.88
CA THR A 740 -13.12 2.11 -13.65
C THR A 740 -13.36 2.91 -14.93
N LEU A 741 -13.21 4.24 -14.89
CA LEU A 741 -13.29 5.10 -16.07
C LEU A 741 -12.19 4.78 -17.09
N GLU A 742 -10.95 4.59 -16.63
CA GLU A 742 -9.81 4.18 -17.45
C GLU A 742 -10.11 2.89 -18.24
N ILE A 743 -10.59 1.84 -17.58
CA ILE A 743 -10.88 0.57 -18.26
C ILE A 743 -12.01 0.74 -19.29
N LYS A 744 -13.03 1.57 -19.00
CA LYS A 744 -14.08 1.88 -19.99
C LYS A 744 -13.51 2.56 -21.23
N ILE A 745 -12.66 3.57 -21.05
CA ILE A 745 -12.02 4.31 -22.15
C ILE A 745 -11.19 3.36 -23.01
N ARG A 746 -10.30 2.57 -22.38
CA ARG A 746 -9.43 1.63 -23.10
C ARG A 746 -10.23 0.58 -23.89
N LEU A 747 -11.29 0.03 -23.30
CA LEU A 747 -12.15 -0.92 -24.01
C LEU A 747 -12.92 -0.29 -25.17
N ALA A 748 -13.44 0.92 -25.02
CA ALA A 748 -14.12 1.62 -26.11
C ALA A 748 -13.17 1.87 -27.29
N LEU A 749 -11.96 2.35 -27.01
CA LEU A 749 -10.93 2.59 -28.04
C LEU A 749 -10.48 1.31 -28.74
N LEU A 750 -10.17 0.25 -27.98
CA LEU A 750 -9.69 -1.02 -28.56
C LEU A 750 -10.79 -1.79 -29.32
N LYS A 751 -12.06 -1.47 -29.07
CA LYS A 751 -13.22 -2.00 -29.82
C LYS A 751 -13.66 -1.09 -30.97
N ASN A 752 -12.96 0.03 -31.22
CA ASN A 752 -13.31 1.05 -32.21
C ASN A 752 -14.72 1.65 -32.01
N ASP A 753 -15.16 1.82 -30.75
CA ASP A 753 -16.37 2.58 -30.40
C ASP A 753 -16.00 4.04 -30.12
N ASP A 754 -15.70 4.77 -31.20
CA ASP A 754 -15.18 6.15 -31.13
C ASP A 754 -16.15 7.11 -30.42
N ILE A 755 -17.46 6.86 -30.53
CA ILE A 755 -18.49 7.72 -29.93
C ILE A 755 -18.47 7.61 -28.41
N GLU A 756 -18.47 6.39 -27.87
CA GLU A 756 -18.40 6.20 -26.41
C GLU A 756 -17.00 6.57 -25.89
N ALA A 757 -15.93 6.30 -26.65
CA ALA A 757 -14.58 6.70 -26.30
C ALA A 757 -14.46 8.23 -26.16
N GLU A 758 -14.92 9.01 -27.14
CA GLU A 758 -14.86 10.47 -27.12
C GLU A 758 -15.63 11.04 -25.92
N LYS A 759 -16.83 10.52 -25.66
CA LYS A 759 -17.64 10.91 -24.50
C LYS A 759 -16.93 10.64 -23.17
N LEU A 760 -16.31 9.48 -23.00
CA LEU A 760 -15.59 9.12 -21.78
C LEU A 760 -14.28 9.88 -21.61
N ILE A 761 -13.57 10.17 -22.70
CA ILE A 761 -12.35 11.00 -22.70
C ILE A 761 -12.68 12.45 -22.33
N ASN A 762 -13.79 13.00 -22.83
CA ASN A 762 -14.24 14.33 -22.42
C ASN A 762 -14.57 14.36 -20.92
N LEU A 763 -15.28 13.34 -20.41
CA LEU A 763 -15.50 13.20 -18.97
C LEU A 763 -14.18 13.13 -18.19
N TRP A 764 -13.16 12.42 -18.68
CA TRP A 764 -11.84 12.40 -18.05
C TRP A 764 -11.18 13.79 -18.02
N ARG A 765 -11.21 14.51 -19.15
CA ARG A 765 -10.63 15.86 -19.27
C ARG A 765 -11.29 16.87 -18.35
N ASP A 766 -12.59 16.70 -18.09
CA ASP A 766 -13.36 17.55 -17.19
C ASP A 766 -12.99 17.31 -15.72
N VAL A 767 -12.80 16.05 -15.30
CA VAL A 767 -12.63 15.69 -13.88
C VAL A 767 -11.16 15.65 -13.41
N MET A 768 -10.18 15.52 -14.32
CA MET A 768 -8.78 15.28 -13.92
C MET A 768 -7.96 16.56 -13.66
N PRO A 769 -7.04 16.53 -12.67
CA PRO A 769 -6.08 17.61 -12.45
C PRO A 769 -5.25 17.90 -13.70
N TYR A 770 -4.82 19.16 -13.88
CA TYR A 770 -4.06 19.62 -15.06
C TYR A 770 -2.90 18.69 -15.45
N GLN A 771 -2.13 18.20 -14.49
CA GLN A 771 -0.98 17.30 -14.70
C GLN A 771 -1.33 15.97 -15.38
N PHE A 772 -2.60 15.55 -15.34
CA PHE A 772 -3.10 14.30 -15.92
C PHE A 772 -4.07 14.52 -17.07
N LYS A 773 -4.41 15.78 -17.41
CA LYS A 773 -5.27 16.06 -18.57
C LYS A 773 -4.61 15.59 -19.86
N THR A 774 -3.31 15.80 -19.99
CA THR A 774 -2.51 15.37 -21.15
C THR A 774 -2.02 13.92 -21.05
N PHE A 775 -2.25 13.21 -19.93
CA PHE A 775 -1.80 11.82 -19.75
C PHE A 775 -2.35 10.93 -20.86
N TRP A 776 -3.62 11.07 -21.20
CA TRP A 776 -4.20 10.34 -22.32
C TRP A 776 -3.82 10.92 -23.68
N ASP A 777 -3.56 12.23 -23.80
CA ASP A 777 -3.09 12.80 -25.07
C ASP A 777 -1.65 12.34 -25.41
N GLU A 778 -0.84 11.97 -24.41
CA GLU A 778 0.52 11.42 -24.56
C GLU A 778 0.54 9.87 -24.61
N ASN A 779 -0.32 9.17 -23.87
CA ASN A 779 -0.36 7.69 -23.81
C ASN A 779 -1.39 7.04 -24.76
N LEU A 780 -2.38 7.80 -25.23
CA LEU A 780 -3.12 7.51 -26.44
C LEU A 780 -2.58 8.48 -27.47
N ALA A 781 -1.85 7.99 -28.46
CA ALA A 781 -1.61 8.75 -29.66
C ALA A 781 -2.95 8.98 -30.39
N ILE A 782 -3.74 9.94 -29.91
CA ILE A 782 -4.68 10.70 -30.73
C ILE A 782 -4.04 12.08 -30.91
N SER A 783 -2.87 12.10 -31.55
CA SER A 783 -2.40 13.30 -32.21
C SER A 783 -3.07 13.33 -33.59
N LYS A 784 -4.15 14.10 -33.72
CA LYS A 784 -4.75 14.48 -35.00
C LYS A 784 -5.14 13.33 -35.95
N GLY A 785 -6.24 12.65 -35.66
CA GLY A 785 -7.12 12.12 -36.71
C GLY A 785 -6.56 11.01 -37.60
N GLU A 786 -5.62 10.21 -37.12
CA GLU A 786 -5.18 8.99 -37.77
C GLU A 786 -5.25 7.83 -36.77
N LEU A 787 -6.39 7.12 -36.74
CA LEU A 787 -6.35 5.67 -36.51
C LEU A 787 -5.65 5.07 -37.75
N ILE A 788 -4.33 5.23 -37.84
CA ILE A 788 -3.54 4.25 -38.57
C ILE A 788 -3.38 3.13 -37.55
N PRO A 789 -3.92 1.92 -37.79
CA PRO A 789 -3.33 0.77 -37.13
C PRO A 789 -1.88 0.78 -37.61
N GLU A 790 -0.94 1.24 -36.77
CA GLU A 790 0.48 0.97 -36.95
C GLU A 790 0.69 -0.53 -36.72
N VAL A 791 0.14 -1.33 -37.62
CA VAL A 791 0.99 -2.29 -38.31
C VAL A 791 1.93 -1.40 -39.11
N GLU A 792 3.00 -0.92 -38.46
CA GLU A 792 4.17 -0.44 -39.17
C GLU A 792 4.62 -1.66 -39.98
N VAL A 793 4.13 -1.76 -41.21
CA VAL A 793 4.55 -2.78 -42.15
C VAL A 793 6.04 -2.53 -42.28
N ASN A 794 6.85 -3.44 -41.76
CA ASN A 794 8.30 -3.30 -41.70
C ASN A 794 8.88 -3.28 -43.13
N CYS A 795 8.78 -2.11 -43.77
CA CYS A 795 9.01 -1.94 -45.17
C CYS A 795 10.50 -1.87 -45.41
N LYS A 796 11.04 -2.83 -46.16
CA LYS A 796 12.49 -3.01 -46.25
C LYS A 796 13.15 -2.13 -47.30
N ASN A 797 12.45 -1.10 -47.80
CA ASN A 797 12.97 -0.14 -48.78
C ASN A 797 12.54 1.31 -48.49
N ASP A 798 13.51 2.22 -48.39
CA ASP A 798 13.29 3.66 -48.19
C ASP A 798 12.89 4.39 -49.49
N GLN A 799 13.34 3.86 -50.64
CA GLN A 799 13.01 4.40 -51.95
C GLN A 799 12.06 3.47 -52.67
N TYR A 800 11.00 4.09 -53.14
CA TYR A 800 9.93 3.47 -53.88
C TYR A 800 10.31 3.43 -55.37
N PRO A 801 10.40 2.27 -56.04
CA PRO A 801 10.68 2.26 -57.47
C PRO A 801 9.57 3.05 -58.19
N ALA A 802 9.94 3.98 -59.07
CA ALA A 802 9.00 4.88 -59.76
C ALA A 802 7.92 4.10 -60.55
N ASP A 803 8.25 2.86 -60.89
CA ASP A 803 7.41 1.79 -61.38
C ASP A 803 7.11 0.79 -60.25
N LYS A 804 5.95 0.96 -59.58
CA LYS A 804 5.30 -0.16 -58.87
C LYS A 804 5.28 -1.38 -59.79
N PRO A 805 5.35 -2.62 -59.29
CA PRO A 805 5.09 -3.80 -60.12
C PRO A 805 3.62 -3.81 -60.60
N GLN A 806 3.30 -2.99 -61.61
CA GLN A 806 2.07 -3.11 -62.35
C GLN A 806 2.23 -4.33 -63.24
N PHE A 807 1.32 -5.30 -63.11
CA PHE A 807 1.30 -6.51 -63.93
C PHE A 807 1.22 -6.18 -65.43
N ASP A 808 0.75 -4.97 -65.77
CA ASP A 808 0.49 -4.48 -67.12
C ASP A 808 1.70 -3.82 -67.83
N ASN A 809 2.90 -3.83 -67.24
CA ASN A 809 4.08 -3.28 -67.92
C ASN A 809 4.58 -4.20 -69.05
N ALA A 810 4.81 -3.60 -70.22
CA ALA A 810 5.05 -4.14 -71.56
C ALA A 810 6.27 -5.07 -71.79
N ASN A 811 6.73 -5.81 -70.78
CA ASN A 811 7.89 -6.73 -70.84
C ASN A 811 7.55 -8.18 -70.48
N LEU A 812 6.27 -8.56 -70.49
CA LEU A 812 5.85 -9.96 -70.36
C LEU A 812 5.68 -10.56 -71.77
N LEU A 813 6.22 -11.76 -71.96
CA LEU A 813 6.11 -12.53 -73.19
C LEU A 813 4.68 -13.07 -73.36
N TYR A 814 4.10 -13.61 -72.28
CA TYR A 814 2.71 -14.08 -72.20
C TYR A 814 2.29 -14.23 -70.73
N THR A 815 0.98 -14.31 -70.50
CA THR A 815 0.38 -14.49 -69.18
C THR A 815 -0.53 -15.72 -69.16
N ASN A 816 -0.52 -16.43 -68.04
CA ASN A 816 -1.37 -17.57 -67.75
C ASN A 816 -2.15 -17.30 -66.45
N GLU A 817 -3.46 -17.53 -66.48
CA GLU A 817 -4.32 -17.50 -65.29
C GLU A 817 -4.55 -18.93 -64.80
N LEU A 818 -4.31 -19.16 -63.50
CA LEU A 818 -4.49 -20.45 -62.84
C LEU A 818 -5.78 -20.48 -62.02
N GLU A 819 -6.22 -21.68 -61.64
CA GLU A 819 -7.39 -21.85 -60.79
C GLU A 819 -7.24 -21.09 -59.46
N GLY A 820 -8.27 -20.33 -59.07
CA GLY A 820 -8.25 -19.51 -57.87
C GLY A 820 -7.65 -18.11 -58.04
N GLY A 821 -7.49 -17.64 -59.29
CA GLY A 821 -7.16 -16.23 -59.61
C GLY A 821 -5.68 -15.87 -59.51
N VAL A 822 -4.79 -16.87 -59.45
CA VAL A 822 -3.34 -16.65 -59.49
C VAL A 822 -2.93 -16.36 -60.93
N MET A 823 -2.29 -15.22 -61.16
CA MET A 823 -1.82 -14.80 -62.48
C MET A 823 -0.30 -14.95 -62.57
N VAL A 824 0.20 -15.62 -63.62
CA VAL A 824 1.63 -15.80 -63.88
C VAL A 824 1.99 -15.17 -65.21
N GLY A 825 2.86 -14.17 -65.19
CA GLY A 825 3.40 -13.49 -66.38
C GLY A 825 4.85 -13.85 -66.61
N ILE A 826 5.18 -14.44 -67.76
CA ILE A 826 6.56 -14.81 -68.10
C ILE A 826 7.32 -13.59 -68.62
N LYS A 827 8.40 -13.19 -67.94
CA LYS A 827 9.29 -12.07 -68.30
C LYS A 827 10.50 -12.56 -69.10
N LYS A 828 10.98 -13.76 -68.81
CA LYS A 828 12.03 -14.45 -69.55
C LYS A 828 11.67 -15.92 -69.68
N ASP A 829 11.50 -16.37 -70.92
CA ASP A 829 11.26 -17.76 -71.21
C ASP A 829 12.56 -18.54 -71.44
N VAL A 830 12.46 -19.86 -71.39
CA VAL A 830 13.57 -20.80 -71.62
C VAL A 830 13.18 -21.81 -72.69
N SER A 831 14.13 -22.62 -73.14
CA SER A 831 13.86 -23.66 -74.14
C SER A 831 13.05 -24.82 -73.54
N ASP A 832 12.29 -25.53 -74.37
CA ASP A 832 11.38 -26.61 -73.93
C ASP A 832 12.09 -27.79 -73.24
N ASP A 833 13.40 -27.92 -73.43
CA ASP A 833 14.30 -28.91 -72.82
C ASP A 833 14.86 -28.47 -71.45
N ALA A 834 14.54 -27.28 -70.97
CA ALA A 834 14.89 -26.85 -69.62
C ALA A 834 14.15 -27.68 -68.55
N PRO A 835 14.81 -28.06 -67.44
CA PRO A 835 14.17 -28.80 -66.36
C PRO A 835 12.93 -28.07 -65.81
N ARG A 836 11.75 -28.68 -65.95
CA ARG A 836 10.48 -28.16 -65.41
C ARG A 836 10.40 -28.36 -63.91
N VAL A 837 9.83 -27.39 -63.22
CA VAL A 837 9.45 -27.54 -61.82
C VAL A 837 8.24 -28.49 -61.76
N LEU A 838 8.39 -29.59 -61.03
CA LEU A 838 7.33 -30.58 -60.82
C LEU A 838 7.14 -30.81 -59.32
N PRO A 839 5.94 -31.23 -58.86
CA PRO A 839 5.76 -31.70 -57.50
C PRO A 839 6.81 -32.76 -57.14
N GLY A 840 7.46 -32.62 -55.98
CA GLY A 840 8.56 -33.49 -55.54
C GLY A 840 9.96 -33.05 -55.99
N THR A 841 10.10 -31.96 -56.74
CA THR A 841 11.41 -31.35 -57.04
C THR A 841 11.79 -30.30 -56.01
N ILE A 842 13.09 -30.16 -55.72
CA ILE A 842 13.63 -29.03 -54.96
C ILE A 842 13.87 -27.90 -55.94
N VAL A 843 13.16 -26.78 -55.75
CA VAL A 843 13.37 -25.56 -56.52
C VAL A 843 14.26 -24.62 -55.74
N LYS A 844 15.23 -24.00 -56.42
CA LYS A 844 16.03 -22.90 -55.88
C LYS A 844 15.74 -21.64 -56.68
N MET A 845 15.30 -20.57 -56.01
CA MET A 845 14.88 -19.33 -56.69
C MET A 845 15.34 -18.07 -55.98
N ASN A 846 15.63 -17.04 -56.75
CA ASN A 846 15.62 -15.66 -56.25
C ASN A 846 14.19 -15.12 -56.30
N TYR A 847 13.84 -14.26 -55.35
CA TYR A 847 12.53 -13.63 -55.32
C TYR A 847 12.56 -12.26 -54.65
N THR A 848 11.58 -11.45 -55.00
CA THR A 848 11.17 -10.27 -54.22
C THR A 848 9.64 -10.26 -54.15
N GLY A 849 9.12 -10.02 -52.94
CA GLY A 849 7.69 -9.94 -52.65
C GLY A 849 7.28 -8.51 -52.28
N TRP A 850 6.20 -8.04 -52.88
CA TRP A 850 5.63 -6.71 -52.65
C TRP A 850 4.17 -6.77 -52.20
N LEU A 851 3.79 -5.77 -51.39
CA LEU A 851 2.41 -5.41 -51.13
C LEU A 851 1.82 -4.55 -52.27
N PRO A 852 0.49 -4.37 -52.35
CA PRO A 852 -0.16 -3.58 -53.41
C PRO A 852 0.26 -2.11 -53.41
N ASP A 853 0.62 -1.62 -52.23
CA ASP A 853 1.18 -0.31 -52.02
C ASP A 853 2.68 -0.27 -52.31
N GLY A 854 3.28 -1.28 -52.98
CA GLY A 854 4.67 -1.36 -53.44
C GLY A 854 5.73 -1.52 -52.36
N CYS A 855 5.34 -1.75 -51.10
CA CYS A 855 6.27 -2.06 -50.04
C CYS A 855 6.92 -3.45 -50.21
N ILE A 856 8.25 -3.55 -50.11
CA ILE A 856 8.94 -4.85 -50.07
C ILE A 856 8.82 -5.44 -48.66
N PHE A 857 8.04 -6.51 -48.52
CA PHE A 857 7.93 -7.25 -47.26
C PHE A 857 9.03 -8.32 -47.14
N ASP A 858 9.47 -8.89 -48.27
CA ASP A 858 10.53 -9.91 -48.28
C ASP A 858 11.29 -9.99 -49.61
N SER A 859 12.58 -10.34 -49.57
CA SER A 859 13.42 -10.49 -50.77
C SER A 859 14.70 -11.28 -50.50
N SER A 860 15.09 -12.15 -51.43
CA SER A 860 16.37 -12.86 -51.39
C SER A 860 17.57 -11.96 -51.71
N TYR A 861 17.34 -10.72 -52.19
CA TYR A 861 18.41 -9.77 -52.51
C TYR A 861 18.79 -8.85 -51.34
N LEU A 862 18.07 -8.92 -50.22
CA LEU A 862 18.39 -8.13 -49.03
C LEU A 862 19.71 -8.59 -48.40
N PRO A 863 20.48 -7.70 -47.75
CA PRO A 863 21.76 -8.05 -47.13
C PRO A 863 21.65 -9.23 -46.16
N GLY A 864 22.46 -10.28 -46.38
CA GLY A 864 22.48 -11.48 -45.54
C GLY A 864 21.46 -12.57 -45.90
N MET A 865 20.62 -12.36 -46.90
CA MET A 865 19.67 -13.37 -47.41
C MET A 865 20.32 -14.22 -48.52
N ASN A 866 19.84 -15.45 -48.67
CA ASN A 866 20.24 -16.38 -49.73
C ASN A 866 19.03 -16.74 -50.61
N PRO A 867 19.23 -17.26 -51.84
CA PRO A 867 18.13 -17.76 -52.66
C PRO A 867 17.30 -18.81 -51.92
N LEU A 868 15.97 -18.74 -52.03
CA LEU A 868 15.04 -19.64 -51.37
C LEU A 868 15.08 -21.02 -52.02
N SER A 869 15.20 -22.08 -51.21
CA SER A 869 15.21 -23.46 -51.68
C SER A 869 14.23 -24.31 -50.88
N PHE A 870 13.29 -24.97 -51.56
CA PHE A 870 12.27 -25.81 -50.90
C PHE A 870 11.72 -26.89 -51.83
N LEU A 871 11.05 -27.90 -51.26
CA LEU A 871 10.41 -28.99 -51.98
C LEU A 871 9.00 -28.57 -52.43
N VAL A 872 8.77 -28.51 -53.74
CA VAL A 872 7.48 -28.12 -54.32
C VAL A 872 6.43 -29.21 -54.13
N GLY A 873 5.22 -28.85 -53.69
CA GLY A 873 4.11 -29.79 -53.44
C GLY A 873 4.06 -30.36 -52.03
N ASN A 874 4.81 -29.79 -51.07
CA ASN A 874 4.87 -30.23 -49.67
C ASN A 874 4.42 -29.14 -48.68
N ASN A 875 3.68 -28.12 -49.15
CA ASN A 875 3.18 -27.00 -48.35
C ASN A 875 4.29 -26.23 -47.60
N GLN A 876 5.45 -26.06 -48.24
CA GLN A 876 6.59 -25.33 -47.68
C GLN A 876 6.60 -23.86 -48.12
N ALA A 877 5.80 -23.50 -49.12
CA ALA A 877 5.49 -22.12 -49.48
C ALA A 877 3.96 -21.91 -49.50
N ILE A 878 3.54 -20.64 -49.60
CA ILE A 878 2.12 -20.31 -49.75
C ILE A 878 1.52 -20.95 -51.01
N PRO A 879 0.22 -21.32 -51.00
CA PRO A 879 -0.39 -22.06 -52.10
C PRO A 879 -0.18 -21.45 -53.49
N GLY A 880 -0.33 -20.12 -53.61
CA GLY A 880 -0.16 -19.44 -54.90
C GLY A 880 1.28 -19.48 -55.45
N ILE A 881 2.29 -19.60 -54.59
CA ILE A 881 3.67 -19.80 -55.04
C ILE A 881 3.85 -21.24 -55.54
N GLU A 882 3.41 -22.25 -54.79
CA GLU A 882 3.57 -23.64 -55.26
C GLU A 882 2.81 -23.89 -56.56
N GLU A 883 1.60 -23.34 -56.71
CA GLU A 883 0.79 -23.45 -57.92
C GLU A 883 1.43 -22.74 -59.12
N SER A 884 1.98 -21.53 -58.92
CA SER A 884 2.63 -20.77 -59.99
C SER A 884 3.94 -21.40 -60.45
N LEU A 885 4.75 -21.94 -59.53
CA LEU A 885 6.05 -22.51 -59.86
C LEU A 885 5.97 -23.74 -60.78
N ILE A 886 4.90 -24.54 -60.70
CA ILE A 886 4.70 -25.72 -61.58
C ILE A 886 4.58 -25.32 -63.07
N THR A 887 4.28 -24.04 -63.35
CA THR A 887 4.26 -23.51 -64.73
C THR A 887 5.63 -23.06 -65.24
N LEU A 888 6.67 -23.13 -64.40
CA LEU A 888 8.00 -22.61 -64.69
C LEU A 888 9.05 -23.73 -64.81
N SER A 889 10.18 -23.38 -65.42
CA SER A 889 11.36 -24.21 -65.64
C SER A 889 12.62 -23.48 -65.17
N LYS A 890 13.71 -24.21 -64.98
CA LYS A 890 15.03 -23.65 -64.65
C LYS A 890 15.40 -22.55 -65.65
N GLY A 891 15.71 -21.36 -65.13
CA GLY A 891 16.10 -20.17 -65.88
C GLY A 891 14.95 -19.21 -66.21
N ASN A 892 13.69 -19.56 -65.92
CA ASN A 892 12.57 -18.64 -66.10
C ASN A 892 12.65 -17.46 -65.12
N ILE A 893 12.22 -16.29 -65.61
CA ILE A 893 11.88 -15.14 -64.76
C ILE A 893 10.41 -14.85 -64.97
N ALA A 894 9.63 -14.82 -63.89
CA ALA A 894 8.19 -14.63 -63.94
C ALA A 894 7.71 -13.63 -62.88
N ARG A 895 6.63 -12.93 -63.17
CA ARG A 895 5.86 -12.13 -62.20
C ARG A 895 4.58 -12.86 -61.85
N ILE A 896 4.25 -12.91 -60.57
CA ILE A 896 3.12 -13.67 -60.04
C ILE A 896 2.25 -12.73 -59.20
N VAL A 897 0.94 -12.73 -59.44
CA VAL A 897 -0.06 -12.09 -58.57
C VAL A 897 -0.83 -13.18 -57.87
N ILE A 898 -0.85 -13.11 -56.53
CA ILE A 898 -1.50 -14.10 -55.68
C ILE A 898 -2.63 -13.41 -54.91
N PRO A 899 -3.90 -13.80 -55.13
CA PRO A 899 -5.03 -13.33 -54.32
C PRO A 899 -4.85 -13.69 -52.85
N ALA A 900 -5.45 -12.89 -51.96
CA ALA A 900 -5.29 -13.06 -50.52
C ALA A 900 -5.60 -14.50 -50.02
N GLU A 901 -6.63 -15.14 -50.58
CA GLU A 901 -7.04 -16.52 -50.23
C GLU A 901 -5.98 -17.58 -50.55
N LYS A 902 -5.10 -17.33 -51.54
CA LYS A 902 -3.97 -18.19 -51.93
C LYS A 902 -2.64 -17.73 -51.33
N ALA A 903 -2.68 -16.68 -50.51
CA ALA A 903 -1.56 -16.07 -49.80
C ALA A 903 -1.72 -16.21 -48.27
N TYR A 904 -2.00 -15.11 -47.56
CA TYR A 904 -2.08 -15.05 -46.09
C TYR A 904 -3.51 -14.81 -45.55
N GLY A 905 -4.51 -14.81 -46.44
CA GLY A 905 -5.94 -14.81 -46.10
C GLY A 905 -6.41 -13.61 -45.28
N SER A 906 -7.51 -13.80 -44.55
CA SER A 906 -8.11 -12.79 -43.68
C SER A 906 -7.31 -12.44 -42.44
N ASN A 907 -6.25 -13.20 -42.14
CA ASN A 907 -5.44 -13.01 -40.94
C ASN A 907 -4.18 -12.17 -41.22
N GLY A 908 -3.63 -12.24 -42.44
CA GLY A 908 -2.36 -11.58 -42.77
C GLY A 908 -1.19 -12.07 -41.90
N ILE A 909 -0.17 -11.22 -41.77
CA ILE A 909 0.94 -11.36 -40.81
C ILE A 909 1.07 -10.02 -40.08
N SER A 910 0.76 -10.01 -38.78
CA SER A 910 0.87 -8.80 -37.95
C SER A 910 2.26 -8.18 -38.04
N GLY A 911 2.36 -6.88 -38.28
CA GLY A 911 3.64 -6.16 -38.47
C GLY A 911 4.24 -6.24 -39.88
N LEU A 912 3.67 -7.02 -40.82
CA LEU A 912 4.33 -7.30 -42.10
C LEU A 912 3.39 -7.42 -43.32
N ILE A 913 2.24 -8.08 -43.21
CA ILE A 913 1.29 -8.28 -44.33
C ILE A 913 -0.13 -8.00 -43.82
N PRO A 914 -0.87 -7.01 -44.35
CA PRO A 914 -2.21 -6.72 -43.87
C PRO A 914 -3.22 -7.85 -44.17
N PRO A 915 -4.29 -7.99 -43.35
CA PRO A 915 -5.43 -8.84 -43.65
C PRO A 915 -5.99 -8.64 -45.06
N ASN A 916 -6.41 -9.72 -45.72
CA ASN A 916 -7.04 -9.71 -47.06
C ASN A 916 -6.21 -9.04 -48.17
N SER A 917 -4.89 -8.96 -48.02
CA SER A 917 -4.02 -8.33 -49.03
C SER A 917 -3.58 -9.32 -50.12
N PRO A 918 -3.76 -9.00 -51.41
CA PRO A 918 -3.05 -9.70 -52.47
C PRO A 918 -1.56 -9.36 -52.41
N ILE A 919 -0.72 -10.26 -52.93
CA ILE A 919 0.73 -10.08 -52.95
C ILE A 919 1.30 -10.32 -54.33
N TYR A 920 2.42 -9.64 -54.60
CA TYR A 920 3.09 -9.63 -55.90
C TYR A 920 4.48 -10.22 -55.72
N PHE A 921 4.87 -11.14 -56.60
CA PHE A 921 6.22 -11.69 -56.63
C PHE A 921 6.86 -11.52 -58.00
N GLU A 922 8.17 -11.35 -58.01
CA GLU A 922 9.03 -11.61 -59.17
C GLU A 922 9.98 -12.72 -58.75
N VAL A 923 10.00 -13.83 -59.50
CA VAL A 923 10.80 -15.01 -59.20
C VAL A 923 11.75 -15.31 -60.36
N GLU A 924 12.97 -15.73 -60.04
CA GLU A 924 13.95 -16.25 -60.99
C GLU A 924 14.33 -17.68 -60.55
N ILE A 925 14.05 -18.67 -61.39
CA ILE A 925 14.35 -20.08 -61.09
C ILE A 925 15.81 -20.36 -61.39
N LEU A 926 16.62 -20.52 -60.35
CA LEU A 926 18.06 -20.75 -60.46
C LEU A 926 18.38 -22.23 -60.68
N ASP A 927 17.66 -23.12 -59.99
CA ASP A 927 17.86 -24.56 -60.13
C ASP A 927 16.58 -25.36 -59.86
N VAL A 928 16.53 -26.56 -60.45
CA VAL A 928 15.47 -27.55 -60.24
C VAL A 928 16.14 -28.92 -60.10
N GLU A 929 16.14 -29.44 -58.88
CA GLU A 929 16.72 -30.74 -58.56
C GLU A 929 15.62 -31.78 -58.36
N VAL A 930 15.67 -32.87 -59.13
CA VAL A 930 14.75 -34.00 -58.96
C VAL A 930 15.19 -34.79 -57.74
N THR A 931 14.34 -34.90 -56.71
CA THR A 931 14.64 -35.77 -55.57
C THR A 931 14.55 -37.23 -56.00
N GLY A 932 15.71 -37.82 -56.28
CA GLY A 932 15.82 -39.21 -56.67
C GLY A 932 15.50 -40.14 -55.51
N THR A 933 14.24 -40.58 -55.39
CA THR A 933 13.97 -41.88 -54.80
C THR A 933 13.96 -42.90 -55.94
N LYS A 934 15.08 -43.58 -56.14
CA LYS A 934 15.06 -44.88 -56.82
C LYS A 934 14.17 -45.81 -55.99
N ILE A 935 13.07 -46.25 -56.57
CA ILE A 935 12.58 -47.60 -56.33
C ILE A 935 13.06 -48.38 -57.55
N ASP A 936 14.14 -49.13 -57.30
CA ASP A 936 15.04 -49.89 -58.20
C ASP A 936 15.92 -49.11 -59.21
#